data_AF-A0A1L9P955-F1
#
_entry.id   AF-A0A1L9P955-F1
#
_cell.length_a   1.000
_cell.length_b   1.000
_cell.length_c   1.000
_cell.angle_alpha   90.00
_cell.angle_beta   90.00
_cell.angle_gamma   90.00
#
_symmetry.space_group_name_H-M   'P 1'
#
loop_
_entity.id
_entity.type
_entity.pdbx_description
1 polymer ?
#
loop_
_entity_poly.entity_id
_entity_poly.type
_entity_poly.pdbx_seq_one_letter_code
_entity_poly.pdbx_strand_id
1 'polypeptide(L)'
;MSICMSPLDAETVAAAKATLDDEGYAVIPSILDDSSIKLVHSRLWAAATETQNRGTDLHMPALDPNASNVRVFYLMELDAIFRELIQHPAALQIAKLVVGDQLLVSNFTANIARPGSGSMQLHSDQSLVVPDPWEHAWGVNIIWCLTDVYFENGATLFIPGSHRWKRKEEVPTDAAEMLKPFVAKAGSIVAMDARVWHTSGKNITEDKERALLFGFYTAPFLRQQVNWTAVFAREAEGVLSPELRELLGVDIDANVGRASKIGAGIEKHEAQRAPTSQNCRNRRIKCDEQSPCGYCGRRGLDCKKADFIVPERWPNARPPTRAAQESQPVVTRATQPTPEATAHIPESTYEIFQNIFGVDNDQSATSDLHSTIPPPSDDILTEEKAGLLRFYQDGIGVWMDIFDCSHTYQHEVVWYSLSSPLLMHAVCALSAKQMSLIQNKFLWEPVSSRFYGQSLSLLINELTKQSSTSDGELLLAATILLSSYELLAQPGIDYQRHLYGAQTLIFSRNIGSEGTSLEKASFWIFARQDVALALVNERPTLVPPVKWPAPPDSPPAAVEDAFGMKILWLLARVIEVKFGNGQVSSIERRVESLVAEIDLLWAGLPSHVRGVPMKQSHSEDEGLTRVWFCVPSASAACLYYHMAKILTYECLCEQTPVPPRQSDNMLKPIGYHARAIASICLFSDLADGALVVAVNPIFYAAKYIPSMALKTRLWGILDRIETQLGFYTRNRQTQLQLELKK
;
A
#
# COMPACT_ATOMS: atom_id res chain seq x y z
N MET A 1 36.94 1.25 19.93
CA MET A 1 37.59 0.32 18.99
C MET A 1 36.93 0.56 17.65
N SER A 2 37.73 0.82 16.61
CA SER A 2 37.23 1.11 15.26
C SER A 2 37.41 -0.13 14.40
N ILE A 3 36.42 -0.46 13.57
CA ILE A 3 36.55 -1.53 12.57
C ILE A 3 37.59 -1.08 11.53
N CYS A 4 38.41 -2.03 11.03
CA CYS A 4 39.37 -1.74 9.97
C CYS A 4 38.64 -1.50 8.65
N MET A 5 38.64 -0.26 8.15
CA MET A 5 37.92 0.14 6.93
C MET A 5 38.83 0.08 5.69
N SER A 6 39.41 -1.08 5.41
CA SER A 6 40.32 -1.27 4.28
C SER A 6 39.62 -1.88 3.06
N PRO A 7 39.96 -1.43 1.83
CA PRO A 7 39.55 -2.11 0.61
C PRO A 7 40.31 -3.44 0.44
N LEU A 8 39.73 -4.33 -0.36
CA LEU A 8 40.36 -5.55 -0.85
C LEU A 8 41.44 -5.23 -1.89
N ASP A 9 42.47 -6.07 -1.91
CA ASP A 9 43.46 -6.08 -2.97
C ASP A 9 42.86 -6.63 -4.28
N ALA A 10 43.53 -6.35 -5.41
CA ALA A 10 43.04 -6.70 -6.73
C ALA A 10 42.95 -8.21 -6.99
N GLU A 11 43.82 -9.01 -6.36
CA GLU A 11 43.82 -10.47 -6.52
C GLU A 11 42.60 -11.09 -5.84
N THR A 12 42.31 -10.66 -4.61
CA THR A 12 41.11 -11.06 -3.87
C THR A 12 39.83 -10.65 -4.61
N VAL A 13 39.78 -9.42 -5.15
CA VAL A 13 38.65 -8.94 -5.96
C VAL A 13 38.45 -9.81 -7.21
N ALA A 14 39.53 -10.15 -7.92
CA ALA A 14 39.46 -10.98 -9.12
C ALA A 14 39.01 -12.41 -8.81
N ALA A 15 39.50 -13.01 -7.73
CA ALA A 15 39.11 -14.35 -7.28
C ALA A 15 37.62 -14.39 -6.85
N ALA A 16 37.17 -13.39 -6.12
CA ALA A 16 35.76 -13.26 -5.74
C ALA A 16 34.86 -13.12 -6.97
N LYS A 17 35.26 -12.28 -7.94
CA LYS A 17 34.53 -12.13 -9.21
C LYS A 17 34.42 -13.45 -9.98
N ALA A 18 35.52 -14.19 -10.11
CA ALA A 18 35.52 -15.47 -10.83
C ALA A 18 34.54 -16.48 -10.22
N THR A 19 34.50 -16.56 -8.88
CA THR A 19 33.58 -17.46 -8.17
C THR A 19 32.12 -16.99 -8.26
N LEU A 20 31.89 -15.67 -8.15
CA LEU A 20 30.55 -15.09 -8.36
C LEU A 20 30.04 -15.34 -9.79
N ASP A 21 30.89 -15.17 -10.79
CA ASP A 21 30.52 -15.42 -12.18
C ASP A 21 30.17 -16.91 -12.41
N ASP A 22 30.92 -17.82 -11.79
CA ASP A 22 30.77 -19.27 -11.96
C ASP A 22 29.59 -19.85 -11.17
N GLU A 23 29.57 -19.61 -9.86
CA GLU A 23 28.64 -20.23 -8.91
C GLU A 23 27.53 -19.29 -8.40
N GLY A 24 27.65 -17.97 -8.60
CA GLY A 24 26.72 -16.97 -8.07
C GLY A 24 27.03 -16.54 -6.63
N TYR A 25 28.15 -17.00 -6.08
CA TYR A 25 28.50 -16.91 -4.67
C TYR A 25 30.01 -16.75 -4.47
N ALA A 26 30.47 -16.04 -3.43
CA ALA A 26 31.87 -16.01 -3.03
C ALA A 26 32.06 -15.77 -1.52
N VAL A 27 33.01 -16.49 -0.91
CA VAL A 27 33.51 -16.20 0.45
C VAL A 27 34.72 -15.27 0.35
N ILE A 28 34.70 -14.18 1.11
CA ILE A 28 35.86 -13.32 1.30
C ILE A 28 36.26 -13.40 2.78
N PRO A 29 37.35 -14.13 3.10
CA PRO A 29 37.72 -14.40 4.49
C PRO A 29 38.35 -13.17 5.17
N SER A 30 38.33 -13.18 6.50
CA SER A 30 39.17 -12.31 7.34
C SER A 30 38.95 -10.79 7.15
N ILE A 31 37.69 -10.36 6.94
CA ILE A 31 37.35 -8.93 6.87
C ILE A 31 37.30 -8.30 8.26
N LEU A 32 36.75 -9.01 9.25
CA LEU A 32 36.72 -8.57 10.65
C LEU A 32 37.71 -9.39 11.47
N ASP A 33 38.48 -8.71 12.32
CA ASP A 33 39.32 -9.36 13.32
C ASP A 33 38.49 -9.82 14.55
N ASP A 34 39.08 -10.66 15.40
CA ASP A 34 38.43 -11.20 16.60
C ASP A 34 37.86 -10.13 17.53
N SER A 35 38.49 -8.95 17.59
CA SER A 35 38.05 -7.84 18.43
C SER A 35 36.79 -7.18 17.86
N SER A 36 36.76 -7.00 16.55
CA SER A 36 35.65 -6.45 15.78
C SER A 36 34.46 -7.41 15.77
N ILE A 37 34.70 -8.72 15.59
CA ILE A 37 33.67 -9.75 15.68
C ILE A 37 32.96 -9.68 17.03
N LYS A 38 33.72 -9.71 18.14
CA LYS A 38 33.17 -9.62 19.50
C LYS A 38 32.37 -8.34 19.73
N LEU A 39 32.89 -7.21 19.25
CA LEU A 39 32.22 -5.92 19.36
C LEU A 39 30.90 -5.91 18.60
N VAL A 40 30.90 -6.28 17.31
CA VAL A 40 29.70 -6.30 16.46
C VAL A 40 28.68 -7.29 17.00
N HIS A 41 29.11 -8.47 17.43
CA HIS A 41 28.22 -9.48 18.05
C HIS A 41 27.55 -8.95 19.33
N SER A 42 28.31 -8.26 20.19
CA SER A 42 27.75 -7.60 21.37
C SER A 42 26.75 -6.50 21.02
N ARG A 43 27.03 -5.70 19.97
CA ARG A 43 26.10 -4.65 19.50
C ARG A 43 24.84 -5.22 18.86
N LEU A 44 24.94 -6.38 18.20
CA LEU A 44 23.77 -7.09 17.67
C LEU A 44 22.81 -7.51 18.78
N TRP A 45 23.30 -8.08 19.88
CA TRP A 45 22.43 -8.44 21.01
C TRP A 45 21.86 -7.23 21.74
N ALA A 46 22.61 -6.12 21.81
CA ALA A 46 22.08 -4.85 22.30
C ALA A 46 20.95 -4.32 21.41
N ALA A 47 21.12 -4.39 20.08
CA ALA A 47 20.09 -4.02 19.11
C ALA A 47 18.85 -4.92 19.17
N ALA A 48 19.02 -6.23 19.39
CA ALA A 48 17.92 -7.17 19.62
C ALA A 48 17.13 -6.81 20.88
N THR A 49 17.83 -6.50 21.97
CA THR A 49 17.22 -6.07 23.24
C THR A 49 16.43 -4.76 23.05
N GLU A 50 17.03 -3.79 22.36
CA GLU A 50 16.36 -2.51 22.06
C GLU A 50 15.13 -2.69 21.18
N THR A 51 15.18 -3.59 20.20
CA THR A 51 14.02 -3.93 19.35
C THR A 51 12.85 -4.45 20.20
N GLN A 52 13.12 -5.33 21.17
CA GLN A 52 12.11 -5.81 22.11
C GLN A 52 11.59 -4.71 23.04
N ASN A 53 12.47 -3.83 23.52
CA ASN A 53 12.08 -2.68 24.37
C ASN A 53 11.12 -1.73 23.62
N ARG A 54 11.27 -1.62 22.30
CA ARG A 54 10.36 -0.87 21.42
C ARG A 54 9.04 -1.60 21.11
N GLY A 55 8.86 -2.82 21.63
CA GLY A 55 7.64 -3.62 21.45
C GLY A 55 7.58 -4.40 20.12
N THR A 56 8.70 -4.51 19.40
CA THR A 56 8.79 -5.27 18.15
C THR A 56 9.24 -6.69 18.42
N ASP A 57 8.53 -7.67 17.85
CA ASP A 57 8.88 -9.09 18.00
C ASP A 57 10.16 -9.43 17.23
N LEU A 58 10.99 -10.30 17.81
CA LEU A 58 12.21 -10.82 17.18
C LEU A 58 11.93 -12.09 16.35
N HIS A 59 10.73 -12.66 16.47
CA HIS A 59 10.31 -13.81 15.68
C HIS A 59 9.36 -13.37 14.56
N MET A 60 9.54 -13.92 13.35
CA MET A 60 8.67 -13.64 12.21
C MET A 60 8.02 -14.93 11.69
N PRO A 61 6.79 -15.27 12.12
CA PRO A 61 6.12 -16.53 11.74
C PRO A 61 5.96 -16.75 10.24
N ALA A 62 5.94 -15.66 9.45
CA ALA A 62 5.84 -15.73 8.00
C ALA A 62 7.12 -16.26 7.31
N LEU A 63 8.28 -16.12 7.96
CA LEU A 63 9.58 -16.56 7.43
C LEU A 63 10.16 -17.74 8.22
N ASP A 64 9.93 -17.76 9.52
CA ASP A 64 10.54 -18.71 10.44
C ASP A 64 9.52 -19.77 10.88
N PRO A 65 9.77 -21.06 10.60
CA PRO A 65 8.85 -22.13 10.99
C PRO A 65 8.65 -22.30 12.50
N ASN A 66 9.54 -21.74 13.32
CA ASN A 66 9.50 -21.80 14.77
C ASN A 66 10.14 -20.57 15.42
N ALA A 67 9.90 -20.41 16.72
CA ALA A 67 10.34 -19.25 17.51
C ALA A 67 11.83 -19.28 17.93
N SER A 68 12.60 -20.32 17.55
CA SER A 68 14.02 -20.40 17.90
C SER A 68 14.85 -19.35 17.16
N ASN A 69 14.40 -18.92 15.97
CA ASN A 69 15.12 -17.97 15.16
C ASN A 69 14.89 -16.52 15.63
N VAL A 70 15.96 -15.73 15.67
CA VAL A 70 15.92 -14.32 16.09
C VAL A 70 16.27 -13.42 14.92
N ARG A 71 15.36 -12.51 14.56
CA ARG A 71 15.52 -11.52 13.51
C ARG A 71 15.58 -10.13 14.09
N VAL A 72 16.55 -9.34 13.63
CA VAL A 72 16.67 -7.93 13.98
C VAL A 72 16.64 -7.12 12.70
N PHE A 73 15.68 -6.21 12.59
CA PHE A 73 15.52 -5.31 11.45
C PHE A 73 16.04 -3.92 11.77
N TYR A 74 16.17 -3.07 10.76
CA TYR A 74 16.55 -1.65 10.91
C TYR A 74 17.87 -1.45 11.67
N LEU A 75 18.85 -2.34 11.49
CA LEU A 75 20.12 -2.31 12.23
C LEU A 75 20.80 -0.93 12.21
N MET A 76 20.76 -0.25 11.06
CA MET A 76 21.35 1.08 10.89
C MET A 76 20.72 2.19 11.73
N GLU A 77 19.46 2.03 12.17
CA GLU A 77 18.81 2.94 13.11
C GLU A 77 19.25 2.64 14.55
N LEU A 78 19.53 1.37 14.86
CA LEU A 78 19.73 0.88 16.22
C LEU A 78 21.14 1.15 16.76
N ASP A 79 22.19 1.07 15.93
CA ASP A 79 23.56 1.36 16.36
C ASP A 79 24.43 1.86 15.19
N ALA A 80 25.34 2.80 15.49
CA ALA A 80 26.24 3.40 14.52
C ALA A 80 27.19 2.38 13.86
N ILE A 81 27.54 1.31 14.55
CA ILE A 81 28.43 0.26 14.01
C ILE A 81 27.86 -0.38 12.73
N PHE A 82 26.53 -0.45 12.61
CA PHE A 82 25.89 -1.00 11.42
C PHE A 82 25.92 -0.02 10.25
N ARG A 83 25.95 1.29 10.52
CA ARG A 83 26.19 2.32 9.50
C ARG A 83 27.64 2.28 9.02
N GLU A 84 28.60 1.91 9.87
CA GLU A 84 29.98 1.69 9.44
C GLU A 84 30.10 0.43 8.58
N LEU A 85 29.53 -0.71 9.02
CA LEU A 85 29.61 -1.99 8.30
C LEU A 85 28.98 -1.94 6.91
N ILE A 86 27.81 -1.33 6.75
CA ILE A 86 27.12 -1.28 5.45
C ILE A 86 27.91 -0.44 4.41
N GLN A 87 28.82 0.42 4.86
CA GLN A 87 29.68 1.25 4.02
C GLN A 87 31.11 0.68 3.89
N HIS A 88 31.35 -0.52 4.40
CA HIS A 88 32.69 -1.09 4.44
C HIS A 88 33.29 -1.20 3.01
N PRO A 89 34.50 -0.67 2.75
CA PRO A 89 35.06 -0.62 1.39
C PRO A 89 35.14 -1.98 0.70
N ALA A 90 35.56 -3.04 1.42
CA ALA A 90 35.56 -4.40 0.89
C ALA A 90 34.17 -4.88 0.43
N ALA A 91 33.12 -4.63 1.23
CA ALA A 91 31.75 -5.01 0.88
C ALA A 91 31.26 -4.23 -0.34
N LEU A 92 31.49 -2.92 -0.37
CA LEU A 92 31.10 -2.06 -1.50
C LEU A 92 31.84 -2.42 -2.79
N GLN A 93 33.12 -2.80 -2.73
CA GLN A 93 33.87 -3.26 -3.90
C GLN A 93 33.20 -4.49 -4.52
N ILE A 94 32.90 -5.51 -3.71
CA ILE A 94 32.25 -6.73 -4.21
C ILE A 94 30.82 -6.45 -4.68
N ALA A 95 30.05 -5.64 -3.94
CA ALA A 95 28.69 -5.28 -4.34
C ALA A 95 28.66 -4.56 -5.71
N LYS A 96 29.62 -3.67 -5.97
CA LYS A 96 29.77 -2.97 -7.25
C LYS A 96 30.15 -3.90 -8.40
N LEU A 97 30.84 -5.01 -8.16
CA LEU A 97 31.12 -6.01 -9.21
C LEU A 97 29.85 -6.67 -9.72
N VAL A 98 28.86 -6.87 -8.86
CA VAL A 98 27.61 -7.58 -9.17
C VAL A 98 26.56 -6.61 -9.71
N VAL A 99 26.30 -5.52 -8.99
CA VAL A 99 25.19 -4.58 -9.29
C VAL A 99 25.64 -3.42 -10.18
N GLY A 100 26.93 -3.09 -10.20
CA GLY A 100 27.51 -1.93 -10.89
C GLY A 100 27.86 -0.77 -9.95
N ASP A 101 28.52 0.26 -10.49
CA ASP A 101 29.10 1.38 -9.71
C ASP A 101 28.10 2.13 -8.83
N GLN A 102 26.85 2.16 -9.25
CA GLN A 102 25.77 2.87 -8.58
C GLN A 102 24.77 1.84 -8.08
N LEU A 103 24.64 1.82 -6.77
CA LEU A 103 23.84 0.87 -6.02
C LEU A 103 23.28 1.58 -4.79
N LEU A 104 22.16 1.08 -4.30
CA LEU A 104 21.51 1.54 -3.09
C LEU A 104 21.47 0.40 -2.07
N VAL A 105 21.40 0.72 -0.78
CA VAL A 105 21.15 -0.26 0.28
C VAL A 105 19.65 -0.50 0.40
N SER A 106 19.18 -1.70 0.10
CA SER A 106 17.77 -2.06 0.18
C SER A 106 17.30 -2.37 1.60
N ASN A 107 18.09 -3.16 2.34
CA ASN A 107 17.88 -3.44 3.75
C ASN A 107 19.23 -3.75 4.43
N PHE A 108 19.29 -3.65 5.76
CA PHE A 108 20.35 -4.26 6.56
C PHE A 108 19.74 -4.93 7.80
N THR A 109 19.80 -6.25 7.84
CA THR A 109 19.10 -7.08 8.85
C THR A 109 20.01 -8.12 9.46
N ALA A 110 19.61 -8.72 10.58
CA ALA A 110 20.32 -9.83 11.21
C ALA A 110 19.43 -11.08 11.35
N ASN A 111 20.06 -12.24 11.28
CA ASN A 111 19.45 -13.54 11.52
C ASN A 111 20.35 -14.38 12.44
N ILE A 112 19.87 -14.65 13.65
CA ILE A 112 20.55 -15.48 14.65
C ILE A 112 19.81 -16.81 14.78
N ALA A 113 20.34 -17.84 14.13
CA ALA A 113 19.81 -19.19 14.19
C ALA A 113 20.29 -19.86 15.48
N ARG A 114 19.41 -19.96 16.47
CA ARG A 114 19.66 -20.71 17.72
C ARG A 114 19.44 -22.21 17.51
N PRO A 115 19.91 -23.08 18.43
CA PRO A 115 19.60 -24.51 18.42
C PRO A 115 18.11 -24.79 18.17
N GLY A 116 17.83 -25.65 17.18
CA GLY A 116 16.47 -26.01 16.76
C GLY A 116 15.81 -25.07 15.75
N SER A 117 16.45 -23.97 15.32
CA SER A 117 15.89 -23.10 14.27
C SER A 117 15.58 -23.88 12.98
N GLY A 118 14.38 -23.65 12.44
CA GLY A 118 13.93 -24.20 11.17
C GLY A 118 14.55 -23.47 9.95
N SER A 119 14.24 -23.98 8.75
CA SER A 119 14.71 -23.42 7.48
C SER A 119 13.57 -22.68 6.76
N MET A 120 13.89 -21.59 6.08
CA MET A 120 12.98 -20.93 5.14
C MET A 120 12.63 -21.82 3.94
N GLN A 121 11.62 -21.42 3.17
CA GLN A 121 11.37 -22.04 1.87
C GLN A 121 12.49 -21.72 0.87
N LEU A 122 12.64 -22.54 -0.16
CA LEU A 122 13.58 -22.29 -1.26
C LEU A 122 13.14 -21.05 -2.05
N HIS A 123 14.02 -20.07 -2.22
CA HIS A 123 13.72 -18.81 -2.91
C HIS A 123 14.98 -18.18 -3.52
N SER A 124 14.75 -17.18 -4.38
CA SER A 124 15.76 -16.26 -4.89
C SER A 124 15.36 -14.84 -4.50
N ASP A 125 16.26 -14.06 -3.90
CA ASP A 125 15.94 -12.72 -3.38
C ASP A 125 15.43 -11.78 -4.49
N GLN A 126 15.99 -11.88 -5.69
CA GLN A 126 15.55 -11.11 -6.85
C GLN A 126 14.19 -11.57 -7.35
N SER A 127 13.91 -12.88 -7.36
CA SER A 127 12.62 -13.42 -7.82
C SER A 127 11.42 -12.98 -6.98
N LEU A 128 11.67 -12.57 -5.73
CA LEU A 128 10.63 -12.06 -4.82
C LEU A 128 10.18 -10.64 -5.17
N VAL A 129 11.02 -9.86 -5.86
CA VAL A 129 10.79 -8.43 -6.09
C VAL A 129 10.89 -8.02 -7.56
N VAL A 130 11.38 -8.89 -8.43
CA VAL A 130 11.49 -8.68 -9.88
C VAL A 130 10.91 -9.89 -10.61
N PRO A 131 9.93 -9.71 -11.52
CA PRO A 131 9.45 -10.80 -12.36
C PRO A 131 10.55 -11.30 -13.30
N ASP A 132 10.45 -12.55 -13.75
CA ASP A 132 11.33 -13.04 -14.81
C ASP A 132 11.07 -12.32 -16.15
N PRO A 133 12.05 -12.21 -17.07
CA PRO A 133 13.37 -12.87 -17.05
C PRO A 133 14.43 -12.17 -16.19
N TRP A 134 15.15 -12.95 -15.36
CA TRP A 134 16.24 -12.49 -14.47
C TRP A 134 17.59 -12.42 -15.18
N GLU A 135 17.65 -11.69 -16.29
CA GLU A 135 18.83 -11.67 -17.16
C GLU A 135 20.07 -11.03 -16.51
N HIS A 136 19.85 -10.12 -15.56
CA HIS A 136 20.90 -9.35 -14.90
C HIS A 136 20.75 -9.43 -13.39
N ALA A 137 21.88 -9.35 -12.67
CA ALA A 137 21.89 -9.20 -11.23
C ALA A 137 21.51 -7.76 -10.87
N TRP A 138 20.32 -7.58 -10.29
CA TRP A 138 19.84 -6.29 -9.80
C TRP A 138 19.99 -6.15 -8.29
N GLY A 139 20.44 -7.19 -7.61
CA GLY A 139 20.82 -7.11 -6.21
C GLY A 139 21.94 -8.09 -5.85
N VAL A 140 22.50 -7.86 -4.68
CA VAL A 140 23.52 -8.71 -4.08
C VAL A 140 23.40 -8.62 -2.56
N ASN A 141 23.49 -9.76 -1.91
CA ASN A 141 23.56 -9.84 -0.45
C ASN A 141 25.03 -9.94 -0.03
N ILE A 142 25.49 -9.03 0.82
CA ILE A 142 26.76 -9.16 1.54
C ILE A 142 26.45 -9.61 2.96
N ILE A 143 26.76 -10.86 3.22
CA ILE A 143 26.43 -11.58 4.45
C ILE A 143 27.66 -11.59 5.36
N TRP A 144 27.56 -10.92 6.52
CA TRP A 144 28.62 -10.83 7.51
C TRP A 144 28.56 -11.99 8.49
N CYS A 145 29.63 -12.77 8.57
CA CYS A 145 29.71 -13.94 9.45
C CYS A 145 30.24 -13.55 10.84
N LEU A 146 29.37 -13.46 11.85
CA LEU A 146 29.78 -13.14 13.23
C LEU A 146 30.15 -14.39 14.05
N THR A 147 29.80 -15.56 13.55
CA THR A 147 30.18 -16.87 14.06
C THR A 147 30.70 -17.73 12.91
N ASP A 148 31.39 -18.83 13.21
CA ASP A 148 31.67 -19.86 12.20
C ASP A 148 30.36 -20.38 11.61
N VAL A 149 30.35 -20.66 10.30
CA VAL A 149 29.18 -21.09 9.54
C VAL A 149 29.48 -22.43 8.88
N TYR A 150 28.65 -23.43 9.17
CA TYR A 150 28.76 -24.79 8.66
C TYR A 150 27.36 -25.44 8.64
N PHE A 151 27.23 -26.59 8.00
CA PHE A 151 25.92 -27.21 7.76
C PHE A 151 25.08 -27.37 9.03
N GLU A 152 25.67 -27.94 10.08
CA GLU A 152 24.98 -28.33 11.31
C GLU A 152 24.43 -27.14 12.09
N ASN A 153 25.12 -25.99 12.09
CA ASN A 153 24.64 -24.80 12.81
C ASN A 153 23.72 -23.90 11.98
N GLY A 154 23.19 -24.42 10.86
CA GLY A 154 22.24 -23.72 10.02
C GLY A 154 22.88 -22.75 9.05
N ALA A 155 23.99 -23.16 8.40
CA ALA A 155 24.48 -22.46 7.22
C ALA A 155 23.36 -22.28 6.18
N THR A 156 23.32 -21.12 5.53
CA THR A 156 22.50 -20.93 4.35
C THR A 156 22.90 -21.99 3.32
N LEU A 157 21.91 -22.66 2.76
CA LEU A 157 22.09 -23.60 1.68
C LEU A 157 21.75 -22.91 0.37
N PHE A 158 22.58 -23.06 -0.65
CA PHE A 158 22.37 -22.46 -1.96
C PHE A 158 22.60 -23.48 -3.07
N ILE A 159 22.10 -23.18 -4.26
CA ILE A 159 22.31 -24.01 -5.45
C ILE A 159 23.38 -23.34 -6.32
N PRO A 160 24.61 -23.91 -6.42
CA PRO A 160 25.65 -23.34 -7.27
C PRO A 160 25.19 -23.22 -8.72
N GLY A 161 25.42 -22.06 -9.33
CA GLY A 161 25.09 -21.81 -10.73
C GLY A 161 23.61 -21.47 -11.00
N SER A 162 22.75 -21.49 -9.98
CA SER A 162 21.31 -21.21 -10.13
C SER A 162 20.99 -19.75 -10.50
N HIS A 163 21.93 -18.83 -10.32
CA HIS A 163 21.81 -17.44 -10.81
C HIS A 163 21.71 -17.35 -12.34
N ARG A 164 22.00 -18.44 -13.06
CA ARG A 164 21.85 -18.55 -14.51
C ARG A 164 20.43 -18.95 -14.94
N TRP A 165 19.59 -19.42 -14.03
CA TRP A 165 18.18 -19.64 -14.33
C TRP A 165 17.53 -18.28 -14.49
N LYS A 166 17.05 -18.01 -15.70
CA LYS A 166 16.48 -16.72 -16.06
C LYS A 166 14.98 -16.68 -15.84
N ARG A 167 14.32 -17.83 -15.79
CA ARG A 167 12.87 -17.92 -15.68
C ARG A 167 12.46 -18.91 -14.60
N LYS A 168 11.23 -18.75 -14.11
CA LYS A 168 10.69 -19.64 -13.08
C LYS A 168 10.58 -21.09 -13.58
N GLU A 169 10.29 -21.29 -14.86
CA GLU A 169 10.19 -22.62 -15.48
C GLU A 169 11.55 -23.32 -15.61
N GLU A 170 12.66 -22.59 -15.52
CA GLU A 170 14.02 -23.17 -15.56
C GLU A 170 14.46 -23.72 -14.20
N VAL A 171 13.72 -23.42 -13.12
CA VAL A 171 13.99 -23.93 -11.78
C VAL A 171 13.58 -25.41 -11.72
N PRO A 172 14.54 -26.34 -11.51
CA PRO A 172 14.24 -27.77 -11.49
C PRO A 172 13.27 -28.14 -10.36
N THR A 173 12.40 -29.12 -10.61
CA THR A 173 11.48 -29.62 -9.57
C THR A 173 12.20 -30.28 -8.39
N ASP A 174 13.41 -30.79 -8.62
CA ASP A 174 14.33 -31.39 -7.65
C ASP A 174 15.38 -30.39 -7.13
N ALA A 175 15.19 -29.08 -7.33
CA ALA A 175 16.14 -28.04 -6.91
C ALA A 175 16.55 -28.13 -5.42
N ALA A 176 15.65 -28.58 -4.55
CA ALA A 176 15.96 -28.78 -3.13
C ALA A 176 17.07 -29.82 -2.87
N GLU A 177 17.25 -30.81 -3.75
CA GLU A 177 18.31 -31.83 -3.65
C GLU A 177 19.69 -31.30 -4.10
N MET A 178 19.71 -30.18 -4.82
CA MET A 178 20.92 -29.54 -5.33
C MET A 178 21.57 -28.57 -4.33
N LEU A 179 20.93 -28.35 -3.18
CA LEU A 179 21.35 -27.41 -2.16
C LEU A 179 22.67 -27.84 -1.50
N LYS A 180 23.61 -26.89 -1.40
CA LYS A 180 24.89 -27.06 -0.69
C LYS A 180 25.04 -25.99 0.38
N PRO A 181 25.56 -26.33 1.56
CA PRO A 181 25.87 -25.34 2.58
C PRO A 181 27.04 -24.48 2.12
N PHE A 182 26.95 -23.17 2.34
CA PHE A 182 28.17 -22.38 2.32
C PHE A 182 28.89 -22.48 3.67
N VAL A 183 30.23 -22.47 3.63
CA VAL A 183 31.07 -22.59 4.81
C VAL A 183 31.97 -21.37 4.90
N ALA A 184 31.96 -20.71 6.05
CA ALA A 184 32.75 -19.51 6.27
C ALA A 184 33.21 -19.42 7.73
N LYS A 185 34.40 -18.86 7.96
CA LYS A 185 34.88 -18.55 9.31
C LYS A 185 34.29 -17.24 9.80
N ALA A 186 34.12 -17.11 11.12
CA ALA A 186 33.79 -15.83 11.72
C ALA A 186 34.75 -14.73 11.23
N GLY A 187 34.19 -13.55 10.95
CA GLY A 187 34.90 -12.42 10.36
C GLY A 187 34.97 -12.42 8.83
N SER A 188 34.52 -13.48 8.17
CA SER A 188 34.35 -13.48 6.71
C SER A 188 33.11 -12.69 6.31
N ILE A 189 33.12 -12.14 5.10
CA ILE A 189 31.89 -11.77 4.39
C ILE A 189 31.63 -12.76 3.27
N VAL A 190 30.38 -12.85 2.90
CA VAL A 190 29.90 -13.75 1.86
C VAL A 190 29.07 -12.93 0.89
N ALA A 191 29.46 -12.90 -0.37
CA ALA A 191 28.71 -12.25 -1.43
C ALA A 191 27.84 -13.28 -2.15
N MET A 192 26.54 -12.98 -2.30
CA MET A 192 25.59 -13.84 -2.98
C MET A 192 24.77 -13.01 -3.97
N ASP A 193 24.85 -13.37 -5.25
CA ASP A 193 24.01 -12.78 -6.30
C ASP A 193 22.54 -13.02 -5.95
N ALA A 194 21.71 -11.98 -6.03
CA ALA A 194 20.31 -12.05 -5.62
C ALA A 194 19.48 -13.06 -6.44
N ARG A 195 19.99 -13.52 -7.59
CA ARG A 195 19.34 -14.55 -8.41
C ARG A 195 19.58 -15.97 -7.90
N VAL A 196 20.57 -16.20 -7.03
CA VAL A 196 20.88 -17.53 -6.49
C VAL A 196 19.70 -18.06 -5.67
N TRP A 197 19.28 -19.27 -6.00
CA TRP A 197 18.25 -20.00 -5.27
C TRP A 197 18.84 -20.65 -4.00
N HIS A 198 18.23 -20.34 -2.85
CA HIS A 198 18.78 -20.67 -1.55
C HIS A 198 17.71 -20.79 -0.44
N THR A 199 18.14 -21.21 0.75
CA THR A 199 17.36 -21.25 1.99
C THR A 199 18.26 -20.99 3.20
N SER A 200 17.69 -20.61 4.35
CA SER A 200 18.42 -20.22 5.56
C SER A 200 19.15 -21.36 6.30
N GLY A 201 18.88 -22.62 5.97
CA GLY A 201 19.38 -23.80 6.68
C GLY A 201 18.68 -24.06 8.02
N LYS A 202 18.75 -25.30 8.52
CA LYS A 202 18.28 -25.67 9.87
C LYS A 202 19.46 -25.71 10.83
N ASN A 203 19.30 -25.14 12.02
CA ASN A 203 20.28 -25.33 13.08
C ASN A 203 19.92 -26.59 13.88
N ILE A 204 20.70 -27.66 13.66
CA ILE A 204 20.52 -28.97 14.30
C ILE A 204 21.55 -29.22 15.41
N THR A 205 22.39 -28.23 15.74
CA THR A 205 23.29 -28.32 16.89
C THR A 205 22.52 -28.23 18.21
N GLU A 206 23.12 -28.74 19.28
CA GLU A 206 22.55 -28.68 20.62
C GLU A 206 22.79 -27.32 21.30
N ASP A 207 23.95 -26.70 21.07
CA ASP A 207 24.44 -25.58 21.88
C ASP A 207 25.10 -24.45 21.09
N LYS A 208 25.12 -24.51 19.74
CA LYS A 208 25.77 -23.48 18.91
C LYS A 208 24.74 -22.58 18.26
N GLU A 209 24.91 -21.27 18.42
CA GLU A 209 24.17 -20.29 17.64
C GLU A 209 24.97 -19.88 16.40
N ARG A 210 24.25 -19.48 15.33
CA ARG A 210 24.83 -18.86 14.14
C ARG A 210 24.31 -17.45 13.99
N ALA A 211 25.18 -16.43 14.08
CA ALA A 211 24.81 -15.04 13.87
C ALA A 211 25.33 -14.52 12.53
N LEU A 212 24.42 -14.04 11.67
CA LEU A 212 24.73 -13.43 10.38
C LEU A 212 24.04 -12.06 10.26
N LEU A 213 24.69 -11.10 9.60
CA LEU A 213 24.09 -9.84 9.16
C LEU A 213 23.97 -9.83 7.62
N PHE A 214 22.88 -9.30 7.07
CA PHE A 214 22.55 -9.34 5.65
C PHE A 214 22.43 -7.93 5.12
N GLY A 215 23.50 -7.42 4.51
CA GLY A 215 23.49 -6.14 3.80
C GLY A 215 23.05 -6.35 2.37
N PHE A 216 21.80 -6.01 2.05
CA PHE A 216 21.27 -6.20 0.70
C PHE A 216 21.40 -4.92 -0.10
N TYR A 217 22.17 -4.97 -1.19
CA TYR A 217 22.38 -3.84 -2.11
C TYR A 217 21.65 -4.10 -3.42
N THR A 218 21.05 -3.06 -4.01
CA THR A 218 20.24 -3.16 -5.23
C THR A 218 20.58 -2.09 -6.24
N ALA A 219 20.21 -2.32 -7.50
CA ALA A 219 20.28 -1.31 -8.54
C ALA A 219 19.37 -0.11 -8.17
N PRO A 220 19.72 1.13 -8.56
CA PRO A 220 19.03 2.32 -8.03
C PRO A 220 17.57 2.47 -8.47
N PHE A 221 17.18 1.85 -9.59
CA PHE A 221 15.80 1.86 -10.05
C PHE A 221 14.91 0.84 -9.30
N LEU A 222 15.51 -0.11 -8.58
CA LEU A 222 14.73 -1.06 -7.78
C LEU A 222 14.33 -0.41 -6.45
N ARG A 223 13.05 -0.52 -6.12
CA ARG A 223 12.54 -0.06 -4.83
C ARG A 223 13.19 -0.85 -3.68
N GLN A 224 13.90 -0.14 -2.81
CA GLN A 224 14.46 -0.68 -1.57
C GLN A 224 13.35 -1.26 -0.67
N GLN A 225 13.62 -2.37 0.01
CA GLN A 225 12.66 -3.00 0.93
C GLN A 225 12.37 -2.12 2.15
N VAL A 226 13.35 -1.31 2.57
CA VAL A 226 13.17 -0.31 3.63
C VAL A 226 12.95 1.07 3.01
N ASN A 227 12.06 1.85 3.62
CA ASN A 227 11.95 3.28 3.34
C ASN A 227 12.89 4.06 4.25
N TRP A 228 14.14 4.24 3.83
CA TRP A 228 15.15 4.92 4.65
C TRP A 228 14.84 6.39 4.91
N THR A 229 14.17 7.08 3.99
CA THR A 229 13.69 8.45 4.20
C THR A 229 12.74 8.50 5.41
N ALA A 230 11.85 7.52 5.56
CA ALA A 230 10.93 7.46 6.69
C ALA A 230 11.63 7.06 8.00
N VAL A 231 12.55 6.08 7.96
CA VAL A 231 13.32 5.62 9.13
C VAL A 231 14.13 6.78 9.71
N PHE A 232 14.79 7.56 8.86
CA PHE A 232 15.68 8.64 9.28
C PHE A 232 15.00 10.03 9.30
N ALA A 233 13.68 10.12 9.09
CA ALA A 233 12.93 11.39 9.01
C ALA A 233 13.01 12.24 10.30
N ARG A 234 13.26 11.62 11.45
CA ARG A 234 13.28 12.27 12.77
C ARG A 234 14.68 12.40 13.38
N GLU A 235 15.71 11.95 12.68
CA GLU A 235 17.09 12.09 13.17
C GLU A 235 17.61 13.51 12.95
N ALA A 236 18.52 13.94 13.84
CA ALA A 236 19.14 15.25 13.72
C ALA A 236 19.96 15.36 12.42
N GLU A 237 20.03 16.57 11.85
CA GLU A 237 20.98 16.86 10.76
C GLU A 237 22.40 16.44 11.18
N GLY A 238 23.04 15.60 10.37
CA GLY A 238 24.41 15.12 10.60
C GLY A 238 24.56 13.69 11.12
N VAL A 239 23.48 12.92 11.34
CA VAL A 239 23.61 11.48 11.68
C VAL A 239 24.06 10.64 10.48
N LEU A 240 23.61 11.00 9.27
CA LEU A 240 24.00 10.35 8.03
C LEU A 240 25.04 11.21 7.29
N SER A 241 26.18 10.61 6.92
CA SER A 241 27.15 11.27 6.05
C SER A 241 26.56 11.44 4.64
N PRO A 242 27.07 12.40 3.83
CA PRO A 242 26.63 12.56 2.43
C PRO A 242 26.71 11.26 1.63
N GLU A 243 27.76 10.46 1.82
CA GLU A 243 27.96 9.19 1.13
C GLU A 243 26.91 8.16 1.55
N LEU A 244 26.56 8.09 2.84
CA LEU A 244 25.52 7.20 3.32
C LEU A 244 24.14 7.65 2.83
N ARG A 245 23.88 8.96 2.74
CA ARG A 245 22.62 9.48 2.19
C ARG A 245 22.42 9.08 0.74
N GLU A 246 23.47 9.20 -0.08
CA GLU A 246 23.46 8.73 -1.46
C GLU A 246 23.19 7.22 -1.52
N LEU A 247 23.91 6.43 -0.72
CA LEU A 247 23.77 4.98 -0.65
C LEU A 247 22.38 4.53 -0.16
N LEU A 248 21.74 5.31 0.72
CA LEU A 248 20.39 5.03 1.22
C LEU A 248 19.28 5.53 0.29
N GLY A 249 19.63 6.27 -0.75
CA GLY A 249 18.68 6.78 -1.73
C GLY A 249 17.73 7.87 -1.19
N VAL A 250 18.18 8.64 -0.21
CA VAL A 250 17.36 9.69 0.42
C VAL A 250 17.46 11.05 -0.27
N ASP A 251 18.35 11.19 -1.26
CA ASP A 251 18.54 12.40 -2.06
C ASP A 251 17.77 12.33 -3.39
N ILE A 252 17.46 13.50 -3.97
CA ILE A 252 16.53 13.66 -5.10
C ILE A 252 16.91 12.87 -6.37
N ASP A 253 18.21 12.65 -6.60
CA ASP A 253 18.73 12.02 -7.81
C ASP A 253 19.07 10.54 -7.64
N ALA A 254 18.83 9.95 -6.46
CA ALA A 254 19.38 8.65 -6.14
C ALA A 254 18.85 7.51 -7.04
N ASN A 255 17.58 7.56 -7.43
CA ASN A 255 16.96 6.53 -8.28
C ASN A 255 17.29 6.67 -9.77
N VAL A 256 17.80 7.83 -10.20
CA VAL A 256 18.13 8.12 -11.61
C VAL A 256 19.60 7.89 -11.94
N GLY A 257 20.40 7.41 -11.00
CA GLY A 257 21.84 7.23 -11.17
C GLY A 257 22.18 6.56 -12.50
N ARG A 258 21.61 5.39 -12.80
CA ARG A 258 21.96 4.64 -14.03
C ARG A 258 21.51 5.37 -15.29
N ALA A 259 20.40 6.11 -15.23
CA ALA A 259 19.90 6.93 -16.35
C ALA A 259 20.77 8.17 -16.59
N SER A 260 21.45 8.69 -15.57
CA SER A 260 22.33 9.87 -15.70
C SER A 260 23.50 9.64 -16.67
N LYS A 261 23.93 8.39 -16.90
CA LYS A 261 24.96 8.03 -17.89
C LYS A 261 24.43 8.01 -19.34
N ILE A 262 23.11 7.94 -19.57
CA ILE A 262 22.52 7.97 -20.92
C ILE A 262 22.65 9.38 -21.54
N GLY A 263 22.81 10.41 -20.71
CA GLY A 263 23.12 11.78 -21.12
C GLY A 263 24.61 12.10 -21.29
N ALA A 264 25.53 11.14 -21.08
CA ALA A 264 26.98 11.38 -21.05
C ALA A 264 27.63 11.58 -22.45
N GLY A 265 26.86 12.10 -23.41
CA GLY A 265 27.36 12.87 -24.56
C GLY A 265 27.35 14.39 -24.32
N ILE A 266 26.90 14.84 -23.15
CA ILE A 266 26.97 16.23 -22.71
C ILE A 266 27.92 16.26 -21.51
N GLU A 267 29.17 16.61 -21.77
CA GLU A 267 30.19 16.83 -20.74
C GLU A 267 29.63 17.72 -19.63
N LYS A 268 29.67 17.21 -18.39
CA LYS A 268 29.49 18.02 -17.18
C LYS A 268 30.68 18.99 -17.07
N HIS A 269 30.57 20.14 -17.71
CA HIS A 269 31.19 21.34 -17.17
C HIS A 269 30.37 21.75 -15.95
N GLU A 270 30.83 21.35 -14.76
CA GLU A 270 30.53 22.07 -13.53
C GLU A 270 31.05 23.51 -13.68
N ALA A 271 30.18 24.40 -14.11
CA ALA A 271 30.36 25.83 -13.96
C ALA A 271 29.35 26.31 -12.92
N GLN A 272 29.83 26.51 -11.69
CA GLN A 272 29.26 27.49 -10.78
C GLN A 272 29.08 28.81 -11.54
N ARG A 273 27.87 29.13 -11.99
CA ARG A 273 27.52 30.48 -12.44
C ARG A 273 26.72 31.15 -11.33
N ALA A 274 27.42 31.99 -10.58
CA ALA A 274 26.81 32.96 -9.67
C ALA A 274 26.03 34.02 -10.48
N PRO A 275 25.02 34.70 -9.89
CA PRO A 275 24.17 35.63 -10.64
C PRO A 275 24.92 36.90 -11.07
N THR A 276 24.74 37.28 -12.34
CA THR A 276 25.30 38.51 -12.93
C THR A 276 24.73 39.79 -12.28
N SER A 277 25.57 40.82 -12.14
CA SER A 277 25.14 42.15 -11.64
C SER A 277 24.00 42.72 -12.49
N GLN A 278 22.88 43.04 -11.85
CA GLN A 278 21.66 43.54 -12.50
C GLN A 278 21.91 44.82 -13.30
N ASN A 279 22.74 45.71 -12.76
CA ASN A 279 23.10 46.96 -13.41
C ASN A 279 23.98 46.74 -14.67
N CYS A 280 24.87 45.73 -14.66
CA CYS A 280 25.67 45.39 -15.83
C CYS A 280 24.81 44.76 -16.94
N ARG A 281 23.87 43.90 -16.55
CA ARG A 281 22.90 43.27 -17.45
C ARG A 281 21.99 44.29 -18.12
N ASN A 282 21.45 45.26 -17.38
CA ASN A 282 20.62 46.35 -17.92
C ASN A 282 21.38 47.21 -18.93
N ARG A 283 22.69 47.41 -18.72
CA ARG A 283 23.55 48.14 -19.65
C ARG A 283 24.04 47.29 -20.83
N ARG A 284 23.72 45.99 -20.87
CA ARG A 284 24.22 45.00 -21.83
C ARG A 284 25.75 44.94 -21.91
N ILE A 285 26.41 45.08 -20.76
CA ILE A 285 27.88 45.06 -20.66
C ILE A 285 28.30 43.75 -20.01
N LYS A 286 29.37 43.14 -20.52
CA LYS A 286 29.93 41.90 -19.98
C LYS A 286 30.50 42.15 -18.58
N CYS A 287 29.90 41.53 -17.58
CA CYS A 287 30.34 41.60 -16.19
C CYS A 287 31.34 40.46 -15.93
N ASP A 288 32.46 40.75 -15.27
CA ASP A 288 33.40 39.74 -14.77
C ASP A 288 33.04 39.27 -13.35
N GLU A 289 31.87 39.68 -12.84
CA GLU A 289 31.22 39.20 -11.62
C GLU A 289 32.01 39.44 -10.31
N GLN A 290 33.12 40.19 -10.38
CA GLN A 290 33.82 40.75 -9.22
C GLN A 290 33.01 41.90 -8.60
N SER A 291 33.32 42.29 -7.34
CA SER A 291 32.58 43.34 -6.64
C SER A 291 33.51 44.48 -6.19
N PRO A 292 33.50 45.64 -6.87
CA PRO A 292 32.80 45.94 -8.13
C PRO A 292 33.45 45.24 -9.32
N CYS A 293 32.67 44.98 -10.38
CA CYS A 293 33.18 44.33 -11.58
C CYS A 293 34.22 45.22 -12.29
N GLY A 294 35.20 44.65 -12.99
CA GLY A 294 36.33 45.40 -13.55
C GLY A 294 35.91 46.47 -14.56
N TYR A 295 34.79 46.28 -15.26
CA TYR A 295 34.21 47.33 -16.10
C TYR A 295 33.64 48.50 -15.28
N CYS A 296 32.85 48.20 -14.26
CA CYS A 296 32.24 49.22 -13.39
C CYS A 296 33.29 49.96 -12.55
N GLY A 297 34.27 49.25 -12.01
CA GLY A 297 35.38 49.84 -11.26
C GLY A 297 36.18 50.83 -12.10
N ARG A 298 36.53 50.47 -13.34
CA ARG A 298 37.28 51.36 -14.25
C ARG A 298 36.51 52.60 -14.69
N ARG A 299 35.18 52.58 -14.66
CA ARG A 299 34.33 53.69 -15.13
C ARG A 299 33.59 54.42 -14.01
N GLY A 300 33.88 54.10 -12.75
CA GLY A 300 33.20 54.70 -11.59
C GLY A 300 31.69 54.45 -11.59
N LEU A 301 31.24 53.32 -12.15
CA LEU A 301 29.83 52.97 -12.26
C LEU A 301 29.38 52.07 -11.11
N ASP A 302 28.13 52.25 -10.67
CA ASP A 302 27.54 51.42 -9.62
C ASP A 302 27.29 49.97 -10.09
N CYS A 303 27.82 49.02 -9.32
CA CYS A 303 27.80 47.57 -9.57
C CYS A 303 27.09 46.85 -8.42
N LYS A 304 25.78 46.62 -8.59
CA LYS A 304 24.96 45.90 -7.61
C LYS A 304 24.79 44.44 -8.04
N LYS A 305 25.15 43.49 -7.17
CA LYS A 305 24.79 42.07 -7.34
C LYS A 305 23.27 41.95 -7.29
N ALA A 306 22.70 41.11 -8.13
CA ALA A 306 21.26 40.90 -8.12
C ALA A 306 20.91 40.09 -6.86
N ASP A 307 20.14 40.67 -5.95
CA ASP A 307 19.48 39.90 -4.90
C ASP A 307 18.36 39.09 -5.56
N PHE A 308 18.32 37.80 -5.23
CA PHE A 308 17.42 36.81 -5.81
C PHE A 308 15.96 37.25 -5.66
N ILE A 309 15.30 37.64 -6.76
CA ILE A 309 13.86 37.86 -6.84
C ILE A 309 13.33 37.04 -8.00
N VAL A 310 12.45 36.09 -7.70
CA VAL A 310 11.63 35.34 -8.67
C VAL A 310 10.49 36.26 -9.13
N PRO A 311 10.37 36.58 -10.44
CA PRO A 311 9.17 37.24 -10.95
C PRO A 311 8.22 36.22 -11.60
N GLU A 312 6.96 36.35 -11.21
CA GLU A 312 5.76 35.80 -11.82
C GLU A 312 5.62 36.09 -13.32
N ARG A 313 4.86 35.19 -13.98
CA ARG A 313 4.07 35.37 -15.22
C ARG A 313 4.84 35.53 -16.54
N TRP A 314 4.57 34.58 -17.45
CA TRP A 314 4.80 34.73 -18.88
C TRP A 314 3.47 34.92 -19.60
N PRO A 315 3.27 36.02 -20.34
CA PRO A 315 2.37 36.03 -21.49
C PRO A 315 3.08 36.42 -22.79
N ASN A 316 2.85 35.57 -23.80
CA ASN A 316 2.72 35.82 -25.25
C ASN A 316 3.81 36.57 -26.03
N ALA A 317 4.36 35.91 -27.06
CA ALA A 317 4.42 36.49 -28.41
C ALA A 317 4.59 35.42 -29.52
N ARG A 318 3.92 35.70 -30.64
CA ARG A 318 3.66 34.95 -31.88
C ARG A 318 4.89 34.77 -32.82
N PRO A 319 4.76 33.95 -33.89
CA PRO A 319 5.87 33.52 -34.75
C PRO A 319 6.03 34.39 -36.01
N PRO A 320 7.09 34.19 -36.83
CA PRO A 320 7.12 34.64 -38.21
C PRO A 320 6.99 33.50 -39.25
N THR A 321 6.37 33.89 -40.36
CA THR A 321 5.87 33.17 -41.53
C THR A 321 6.91 32.92 -42.65
N ARG A 322 6.87 31.69 -43.20
CA ARG A 322 6.62 31.26 -44.61
C ARG A 322 7.22 32.01 -45.82
N ALA A 323 7.89 31.27 -46.73
CA ALA A 323 7.68 31.18 -48.22
C ALA A 323 8.83 30.35 -48.88
N ALA A 324 8.58 29.18 -49.50
CA ALA A 324 8.25 28.88 -50.92
C ALA A 324 9.53 28.72 -51.80
N GLN A 325 9.72 27.79 -52.77
CA GLN A 325 8.84 27.15 -53.77
C GLN A 325 9.44 25.81 -54.32
N GLU A 326 8.54 24.92 -54.77
CA GLU A 326 8.50 24.08 -56.03
C GLU A 326 9.72 23.21 -56.44
N SER A 327 9.64 21.96 -56.93
CA SER A 327 8.66 21.27 -57.81
C SER A 327 8.90 19.73 -57.86
N GLN A 328 7.84 18.97 -58.17
CA GLN A 328 7.70 17.50 -58.40
C GLN A 328 8.44 16.98 -59.68
N PRO A 329 8.55 15.67 -60.07
CA PRO A 329 7.59 14.54 -59.83
C PRO A 329 8.09 13.06 -59.71
N VAL A 330 7.28 12.25 -59.00
CA VAL A 330 6.66 10.92 -59.34
C VAL A 330 7.57 9.68 -59.62
N VAL A 331 7.46 8.63 -58.79
CA VAL A 331 6.80 7.31 -59.02
C VAL A 331 7.16 6.32 -57.89
N THR A 332 6.13 5.64 -57.40
CA THR A 332 5.99 4.58 -56.40
C THR A 332 6.90 3.34 -56.55
N ARG A 333 7.40 2.76 -55.44
CA ARG A 333 6.76 1.65 -54.65
C ARG A 333 7.76 1.01 -53.65
N ALA A 334 7.20 0.59 -52.50
CA ALA A 334 7.70 -0.32 -51.46
C ALA A 334 8.62 0.29 -50.37
N THR A 335 8.04 0.57 -49.20
CA THR A 335 8.76 0.95 -47.97
C THR A 335 8.44 -0.05 -46.85
N GLN A 336 9.53 -0.53 -46.24
CA GLN A 336 9.61 -1.29 -45.00
C GLN A 336 9.10 -0.47 -43.79
N PRO A 337 8.74 -1.09 -42.66
CA PRO A 337 8.27 -0.39 -41.48
C PRO A 337 9.40 0.38 -40.79
N THR A 338 9.14 1.65 -40.50
CA THR A 338 9.97 2.56 -39.70
C THR A 338 9.81 2.33 -38.19
N PRO A 339 10.79 2.74 -37.36
CA PRO A 339 10.85 2.40 -35.93
C PRO A 339 9.85 3.22 -35.12
N GLU A 340 9.03 2.54 -34.32
CA GLU A 340 8.08 3.12 -33.38
C GLU A 340 8.78 3.78 -32.19
N ALA A 341 8.26 4.95 -31.81
CA ALA A 341 8.62 5.66 -30.60
C ALA A 341 8.16 4.86 -29.37
N THR A 342 9.09 4.53 -28.48
CA THR A 342 8.81 3.89 -27.19
C THR A 342 8.06 4.85 -26.28
N ALA A 343 6.74 4.65 -26.18
CA ALA A 343 5.89 5.29 -25.17
C ALA A 343 6.22 4.73 -23.78
N HIS A 344 6.41 5.62 -22.80
CA HIS A 344 6.56 5.28 -21.39
C HIS A 344 5.28 4.58 -20.90
N ILE A 345 5.37 3.33 -20.43
CA ILE A 345 4.25 2.58 -19.84
C ILE A 345 4.32 2.80 -18.32
N PRO A 346 3.29 3.36 -17.67
CA PRO A 346 3.31 3.55 -16.21
C PRO A 346 3.11 2.24 -15.43
N GLU A 347 3.82 2.06 -14.30
CA GLU A 347 3.83 0.82 -13.49
C GLU A 347 2.74 0.77 -12.40
N SER A 348 2.00 1.85 -12.14
CA SER A 348 0.85 1.83 -11.22
C SER A 348 -0.23 2.86 -11.58
N THR A 349 -1.49 2.55 -11.24
CA THR A 349 -2.61 3.51 -11.37
C THR A 349 -2.35 4.78 -10.56
N TYR A 350 -1.70 4.67 -9.40
CA TYR A 350 -1.36 5.78 -8.51
C TYR A 350 -0.41 6.81 -9.15
N GLU A 351 0.64 6.36 -9.83
CA GLU A 351 1.59 7.25 -10.53
C GLU A 351 0.93 7.97 -11.70
N ILE A 352 -0.02 7.35 -12.38
CA ILE A 352 -0.82 7.99 -13.43
C ILE A 352 -1.74 9.06 -12.85
N PHE A 353 -2.43 8.77 -11.74
CA PHE A 353 -3.33 9.71 -11.07
C PHE A 353 -2.60 10.97 -10.56
N GLN A 354 -1.40 10.81 -10.00
CA GLN A 354 -0.55 11.93 -9.54
C GLN A 354 -0.10 12.83 -10.70
N ASN A 355 0.25 12.23 -11.85
CA ASN A 355 0.75 12.95 -13.02
C ASN A 355 -0.36 13.70 -13.80
N ILE A 356 -1.61 13.23 -13.74
CA ILE A 356 -2.71 13.78 -14.56
C ILE A 356 -3.48 14.92 -13.87
N PHE A 357 -3.70 14.85 -12.55
CA PHE A 357 -4.65 15.74 -11.85
C PHE A 357 -3.97 16.84 -10.99
N GLY A 358 -2.72 17.20 -11.31
CA GLY A 358 -1.91 18.17 -10.56
C GLY A 358 -2.10 19.65 -10.92
N VAL A 359 -3.12 20.05 -11.70
CA VAL A 359 -3.35 21.46 -12.06
C VAL A 359 -4.83 21.81 -11.96
N ASP A 360 -5.12 22.89 -11.23
CA ASP A 360 -6.43 23.53 -11.14
C ASP A 360 -7.03 23.79 -12.53
N ASN A 361 -8.26 23.36 -12.77
CA ASN A 361 -9.18 24.14 -13.61
C ASN A 361 -10.65 23.74 -13.44
N ASP A 362 -11.46 24.77 -13.17
CA ASP A 362 -12.88 24.86 -13.50
C ASP A 362 -13.14 24.50 -14.98
N GLN A 363 -14.18 23.70 -15.24
CA GLN A 363 -15.29 24.07 -16.13
C GLN A 363 -16.35 22.97 -16.25
N SER A 364 -17.60 23.42 -16.25
CA SER A 364 -18.84 22.70 -16.52
C SER A 364 -18.92 22.10 -17.92
N ALA A 365 -19.44 20.87 -18.05
CA ALA A 365 -20.10 20.41 -19.25
C ALA A 365 -21.15 19.34 -18.92
N THR A 366 -22.42 19.70 -19.11
CA THR A 366 -23.56 18.79 -19.15
C THR A 366 -23.57 18.04 -20.49
N SER A 367 -23.83 16.72 -20.48
CA SER A 367 -24.46 16.07 -21.63
C SER A 367 -25.18 14.78 -21.24
N ASP A 368 -26.51 14.79 -21.40
CA ASP A 368 -27.34 13.59 -21.55
C ASP A 368 -26.86 12.78 -22.75
N LEU A 369 -26.66 11.47 -22.62
CA LEU A 369 -26.80 10.53 -23.74
C LEU A 369 -27.04 9.10 -23.23
N HIS A 370 -28.26 8.59 -23.45
CA HIS A 370 -28.52 7.16 -23.49
C HIS A 370 -27.72 6.55 -24.66
N SER A 371 -26.70 5.74 -24.36
CA SER A 371 -25.93 5.02 -25.37
C SER A 371 -26.45 3.59 -25.52
N THR A 372 -26.88 3.24 -26.74
CA THR A 372 -27.24 1.89 -27.15
C THR A 372 -26.00 1.00 -27.23
N ILE A 373 -25.96 -0.08 -26.44
CA ILE A 373 -24.84 -1.01 -26.35
C ILE A 373 -24.65 -1.82 -27.65
N PRO A 374 -23.41 -1.91 -28.19
CA PRO A 374 -23.09 -2.81 -29.29
C PRO A 374 -23.19 -4.28 -28.85
N PRO A 375 -23.57 -5.22 -29.74
CA PRO A 375 -23.72 -6.63 -29.37
C PRO A 375 -22.40 -7.22 -28.84
N PRO A 376 -22.45 -8.10 -27.82
CA PRO A 376 -21.25 -8.74 -27.27
C PRO A 376 -20.55 -9.56 -28.35
N SER A 377 -19.21 -9.46 -28.44
CA SER A 377 -18.46 -10.34 -29.33
C SER A 377 -18.37 -11.75 -28.72
N ASP A 378 -18.44 -12.79 -29.57
CA ASP A 378 -18.39 -14.19 -29.15
C ASP A 378 -17.10 -14.55 -28.35
N ASP A 379 -16.04 -13.74 -28.45
CA ASP A 379 -14.78 -13.92 -27.71
C ASP A 379 -14.83 -13.39 -26.26
N ILE A 380 -15.83 -12.58 -25.89
CA ILE A 380 -15.86 -11.92 -24.56
C ILE A 380 -16.43 -12.85 -23.48
N LEU A 381 -17.45 -13.64 -23.76
CA LEU A 381 -18.19 -14.43 -22.77
C LEU A 381 -17.91 -15.93 -22.90
N THR A 382 -16.92 -16.42 -22.17
CA THR A 382 -16.63 -17.86 -22.04
C THR A 382 -17.46 -18.51 -20.92
N GLU A 383 -17.54 -19.84 -20.87
CA GLU A 383 -18.22 -20.57 -19.78
C GLU A 383 -17.63 -20.23 -18.40
N GLU A 384 -16.31 -20.09 -18.30
CA GLU A 384 -15.62 -19.65 -17.07
C GLU A 384 -16.10 -18.26 -16.63
N LYS A 385 -16.12 -17.28 -17.54
CA LYS A 385 -16.56 -15.91 -17.25
C LYS A 385 -18.04 -15.86 -16.91
N ALA A 386 -18.89 -16.59 -17.64
CA ALA A 386 -20.31 -16.67 -17.36
C ALA A 386 -20.59 -17.25 -15.96
N GLY A 387 -19.83 -18.27 -15.55
CA GLY A 387 -19.89 -18.83 -14.20
C GLY A 387 -19.50 -17.81 -13.12
N LEU A 388 -18.41 -17.07 -13.34
CA LEU A 388 -17.94 -16.03 -12.42
C LEU A 388 -18.91 -14.85 -12.33
N LEU A 389 -19.45 -14.37 -13.44
CA LEU A 389 -20.47 -13.30 -13.46
C LEU A 389 -21.70 -13.71 -12.65
N ARG A 390 -22.21 -14.94 -12.84
CA ARG A 390 -23.35 -15.43 -12.07
C ARG A 390 -23.04 -15.50 -10.58
N PHE A 391 -21.86 -15.99 -10.21
CA PHE A 391 -21.42 -16.06 -8.82
C PHE A 391 -21.35 -14.66 -8.18
N TYR A 392 -20.90 -13.65 -8.93
CA TYR A 392 -20.92 -12.26 -8.48
C TYR A 392 -22.34 -11.69 -8.32
N GLN A 393 -23.23 -11.95 -9.29
CA GLN A 393 -24.62 -11.47 -9.25
C GLN A 393 -25.41 -12.00 -8.06
N ASP A 394 -25.18 -13.26 -7.70
CA ASP A 394 -25.83 -13.93 -6.57
C ASP A 394 -25.11 -13.65 -5.23
N GLY A 395 -23.91 -13.04 -5.28
CA GLY A 395 -23.04 -12.80 -4.13
C GLY A 395 -22.67 -11.33 -3.96
N ILE A 396 -21.41 -10.98 -4.24
CA ILE A 396 -20.84 -9.65 -3.95
C ILE A 396 -21.62 -8.49 -4.59
N GLY A 397 -22.21 -8.67 -5.78
CA GLY A 397 -23.02 -7.63 -6.42
C GLY A 397 -24.16 -7.16 -5.51
N VAL A 398 -24.83 -8.08 -4.81
CA VAL A 398 -25.88 -7.76 -3.83
C VAL A 398 -25.33 -6.97 -2.64
N TRP A 399 -24.10 -7.28 -2.21
CA TRP A 399 -23.47 -6.61 -1.07
C TRP A 399 -23.07 -5.18 -1.43
N MET A 400 -22.60 -4.98 -2.65
CA MET A 400 -22.26 -3.67 -3.20
C MET A 400 -23.50 -2.76 -3.27
N ASP A 401 -24.66 -3.33 -3.56
CA ASP A 401 -25.93 -2.60 -3.65
C ASP A 401 -26.75 -2.56 -2.34
N ILE A 402 -26.14 -2.80 -1.17
CA ILE A 402 -26.90 -2.82 0.11
C ILE A 402 -27.63 -1.50 0.45
N PHE A 403 -27.32 -0.39 -0.21
CA PHE A 403 -28.08 0.88 -0.14
C PHE A 403 -28.46 1.41 -1.53
N ASP A 404 -28.63 0.51 -2.49
CA ASP A 404 -29.03 0.86 -3.85
C ASP A 404 -30.07 -0.13 -4.39
N CYS A 405 -31.35 0.21 -4.19
CA CYS A 405 -32.49 -0.53 -4.72
C CYS A 405 -32.55 -0.60 -6.26
N SER A 406 -31.69 0.15 -6.97
CA SER A 406 -31.59 0.09 -8.43
C SER A 406 -30.75 -1.10 -8.90
N HIS A 407 -30.07 -1.77 -7.96
CA HIS A 407 -29.23 -2.94 -8.25
C HIS A 407 -28.11 -2.63 -9.27
N THR A 408 -27.48 -1.45 -9.14
CA THR A 408 -26.53 -0.94 -10.14
C THR A 408 -25.31 -1.84 -10.27
N TYR A 409 -24.68 -2.27 -9.17
CA TYR A 409 -23.53 -3.16 -9.23
C TYR A 409 -23.89 -4.61 -9.51
N GLN A 410 -25.08 -5.06 -9.11
CA GLN A 410 -25.55 -6.41 -9.35
C GLN A 410 -26.01 -6.61 -10.81
N HIS A 411 -26.61 -5.59 -11.45
CA HIS A 411 -27.21 -5.71 -12.78
C HIS A 411 -26.47 -4.85 -13.83
N GLU A 412 -26.35 -3.53 -13.61
CA GLU A 412 -25.78 -2.63 -14.62
C GLU A 412 -24.28 -2.91 -14.86
N VAL A 413 -23.48 -3.10 -13.81
CA VAL A 413 -22.05 -3.43 -13.95
C VAL A 413 -21.83 -4.74 -14.71
N VAL A 414 -22.70 -5.74 -14.49
CA VAL A 414 -22.62 -7.02 -15.22
C VAL A 414 -23.02 -6.83 -16.68
N TRP A 415 -24.04 -6.03 -16.95
CA TRP A 415 -24.41 -5.66 -18.31
C TRP A 415 -23.26 -4.93 -19.04
N TYR A 416 -22.66 -3.91 -18.40
CA TYR A 416 -21.50 -3.20 -18.95
C TYR A 416 -20.28 -4.09 -19.13
N SER A 417 -20.11 -5.15 -18.33
CA SER A 417 -19.03 -6.11 -18.49
C SER A 417 -19.07 -6.85 -19.83
N LEU A 418 -20.24 -7.02 -20.42
CA LEU A 418 -20.39 -7.69 -21.73
C LEU A 418 -19.84 -6.85 -22.89
N SER A 419 -19.69 -5.54 -22.69
CA SER A 419 -19.11 -4.61 -23.66
C SER A 419 -17.77 -4.00 -23.21
N SER A 420 -17.36 -4.21 -21.95
CA SER A 420 -16.14 -3.64 -21.37
C SER A 420 -15.21 -4.75 -20.85
N PRO A 421 -14.10 -5.06 -21.56
CA PRO A 421 -13.10 -6.01 -21.08
C PRO A 421 -12.52 -5.63 -19.71
N LEU A 422 -12.43 -4.33 -19.41
CA LEU A 422 -11.98 -3.83 -18.12
C LEU A 422 -12.91 -4.31 -16.99
N LEU A 423 -14.21 -4.03 -17.11
CA LEU A 423 -15.18 -4.45 -16.09
C LEU A 423 -15.36 -5.97 -16.05
N MET A 424 -15.33 -6.65 -17.20
CA MET A 424 -15.35 -8.12 -17.26
C MET A 424 -14.23 -8.72 -16.41
N HIS A 425 -12.99 -8.27 -16.62
CA HIS A 425 -11.86 -8.77 -15.85
C HIS A 425 -11.94 -8.37 -14.38
N ALA A 426 -12.37 -7.15 -14.04
CA ALA A 426 -12.52 -6.72 -12.65
C ALA A 426 -13.55 -7.58 -11.88
N VAL A 427 -14.72 -7.82 -12.46
CA VAL A 427 -15.78 -8.67 -11.86
C VAL A 427 -15.30 -10.11 -11.74
N CYS A 428 -14.70 -10.67 -12.80
CA CYS A 428 -14.17 -12.04 -12.76
C CYS A 428 -13.06 -12.20 -11.72
N ALA A 429 -12.16 -11.22 -11.58
CA ALA A 429 -11.12 -11.21 -10.56
C ALA A 429 -11.72 -11.25 -9.16
N LEU A 430 -12.68 -10.36 -8.88
CA LEU A 430 -13.34 -10.26 -7.58
C LEU A 430 -14.10 -11.54 -7.21
N SER A 431 -14.81 -12.12 -8.19
CA SER A 431 -15.54 -13.38 -8.04
C SER A 431 -14.59 -14.54 -7.70
N ALA A 432 -13.55 -14.71 -8.52
CA ALA A 432 -12.56 -15.76 -8.32
C ALA A 432 -11.81 -15.57 -7.00
N LYS A 433 -11.57 -14.33 -6.58
CA LYS A 433 -10.96 -14.04 -5.28
C LYS A 433 -11.83 -14.52 -4.13
N GLN A 434 -13.14 -14.22 -4.17
CA GLN A 434 -14.06 -14.72 -3.17
C GLN A 434 -14.08 -16.26 -3.16
N MET A 435 -14.17 -16.90 -4.33
CA MET A 435 -14.13 -18.36 -4.43
C MET A 435 -12.82 -18.96 -3.91
N SER A 436 -11.68 -18.27 -4.05
CA SER A 436 -10.41 -18.73 -3.46
C SER A 436 -10.41 -18.69 -1.93
N LEU A 437 -11.22 -17.81 -1.33
CA LEU A 437 -11.35 -17.65 0.11
C LEU A 437 -12.39 -18.62 0.73
N ILE A 438 -13.49 -18.90 0.03
CA ILE A 438 -14.59 -19.72 0.57
C ILE A 438 -14.64 -21.17 0.03
N GLN A 439 -13.97 -21.45 -1.09
CA GLN A 439 -13.94 -22.78 -1.70
C GLN A 439 -12.50 -23.29 -1.79
N ASN A 440 -12.01 -23.61 -2.99
CA ASN A 440 -10.69 -24.17 -3.23
C ASN A 440 -9.70 -23.08 -3.63
N LYS A 441 -8.88 -22.65 -2.66
CA LYS A 441 -7.83 -21.67 -2.86
C LYS A 441 -6.90 -22.00 -4.03
N PHE A 442 -6.46 -23.26 -4.15
CA PHE A 442 -5.48 -23.66 -5.18
C PHE A 442 -6.05 -23.55 -6.60
N LEU A 443 -7.36 -23.76 -6.76
CA LEU A 443 -8.03 -23.66 -8.05
C LEU A 443 -8.26 -22.20 -8.46
N TRP A 444 -8.78 -21.40 -7.52
CA TRP A 444 -9.32 -20.08 -7.84
C TRP A 444 -8.32 -18.93 -7.68
N GLU A 445 -7.27 -19.08 -6.85
CA GLU A 445 -6.25 -18.03 -6.68
C GLU A 445 -5.51 -17.70 -7.99
N PRO A 446 -5.07 -18.68 -8.81
CA PRO A 446 -4.45 -18.36 -10.11
C PRO A 446 -5.40 -17.64 -11.08
N VAL A 447 -6.69 -18.03 -11.08
CA VAL A 447 -7.73 -17.42 -11.91
C VAL A 447 -7.97 -15.97 -11.48
N SER A 448 -8.08 -15.76 -10.17
CA SER A 448 -8.18 -14.46 -9.52
C SER A 448 -7.04 -13.53 -9.91
N SER A 449 -5.78 -13.97 -9.74
CA SER A 449 -4.59 -13.17 -10.07
C SER A 449 -4.49 -12.85 -11.56
N ARG A 450 -4.87 -13.80 -12.44
CA ARG A 450 -4.88 -13.59 -13.89
C ARG A 450 -5.84 -12.47 -14.30
N PHE A 451 -7.09 -12.56 -13.88
CA PHE A 451 -8.09 -11.54 -14.20
C PHE A 451 -7.78 -10.19 -13.55
N TYR A 452 -7.24 -10.20 -12.31
CA TYR A 452 -6.79 -8.99 -11.64
C TYR A 452 -5.70 -8.27 -12.46
N GLY A 453 -4.66 -9.00 -12.88
CA GLY A 453 -3.58 -8.44 -13.71
C GLY A 453 -4.09 -7.88 -15.03
N GLN A 454 -4.98 -8.61 -15.72
CA GLN A 454 -5.60 -8.15 -16.97
C GLN A 454 -6.43 -6.87 -16.79
N SER A 455 -7.24 -6.82 -15.73
CA SER A 455 -8.05 -5.64 -15.39
C SER A 455 -7.16 -4.45 -15.04
N LEU A 456 -6.10 -4.67 -14.26
CA LEU A 456 -5.17 -3.61 -13.85
C LEU A 456 -4.42 -3.02 -15.05
N SER A 457 -3.91 -3.86 -15.95
CA SER A 457 -3.26 -3.41 -17.18
C SER A 457 -4.19 -2.57 -18.06
N LEU A 458 -5.46 -2.97 -18.20
CA LEU A 458 -6.45 -2.19 -18.93
C LEU A 458 -6.74 -0.85 -18.25
N LEU A 459 -6.92 -0.85 -16.92
CA LEU A 459 -7.16 0.37 -16.15
C LEU A 459 -6.01 1.38 -16.32
N ILE A 460 -4.76 0.92 -16.18
CA ILE A 460 -3.55 1.73 -16.40
C ILE A 460 -3.53 2.31 -17.83
N ASN A 461 -3.82 1.48 -18.83
CA ASN A 461 -3.83 1.89 -20.23
C ASN A 461 -4.88 2.97 -20.51
N GLU A 462 -6.11 2.78 -20.05
CA GLU A 462 -7.20 3.75 -20.25
C GLU A 462 -6.96 5.06 -19.51
N LEU A 463 -6.40 5.01 -18.29
CA LEU A 463 -5.98 6.23 -17.57
C LEU A 463 -4.87 6.99 -18.29
N THR A 464 -3.95 6.28 -18.98
CA THR A 464 -2.82 6.89 -19.70
C THR A 464 -3.23 7.55 -21.02
N LYS A 465 -4.26 7.03 -21.71
CA LYS A 465 -4.62 7.42 -23.08
C LYS A 465 -5.32 8.76 -23.26
N GLN A 466 -5.72 9.47 -22.18
CA GLN A 466 -6.46 10.76 -22.19
C GLN A 466 -7.17 11.07 -23.52
N SER A 467 -8.22 10.31 -23.84
CA SER A 467 -9.01 10.52 -25.04
C SER A 467 -10.49 10.39 -24.69
N SER A 468 -11.19 11.54 -24.65
CA SER A 468 -12.65 11.67 -24.55
C SER A 468 -13.32 11.15 -23.26
N THR A 469 -14.05 12.07 -22.65
CA THR A 469 -14.86 12.07 -21.43
C THR A 469 -15.97 11.00 -21.31
N SER A 470 -16.00 9.96 -22.14
CA SER A 470 -17.17 9.07 -22.26
C SER A 470 -17.19 7.87 -21.30
N ASP A 471 -16.05 7.36 -20.82
CA ASP A 471 -16.01 6.07 -20.09
C ASP A 471 -15.63 6.18 -18.59
N GLY A 472 -15.60 7.38 -18.02
CA GLY A 472 -15.09 7.54 -16.65
C GLY A 472 -15.95 6.92 -15.54
N GLU A 473 -17.24 6.66 -15.80
CA GLU A 473 -18.06 5.85 -14.88
C GLU A 473 -17.58 4.39 -14.82
N LEU A 474 -17.13 3.83 -15.95
CA LEU A 474 -16.60 2.47 -16.02
C LEU A 474 -15.22 2.39 -15.36
N LEU A 475 -14.38 3.42 -15.51
CA LEU A 475 -13.09 3.52 -14.84
C LEU A 475 -13.25 3.56 -13.31
N LEU A 476 -14.21 4.36 -12.83
CA LEU A 476 -14.52 4.43 -11.40
C LEU A 476 -15.04 3.07 -10.90
N ALA A 477 -16.01 2.47 -11.59
CA ALA A 477 -16.54 1.17 -11.20
C ALA A 477 -15.46 0.07 -11.17
N ALA A 478 -14.57 0.03 -12.17
CA ALA A 478 -13.44 -0.89 -12.19
C ALA A 478 -12.49 -0.66 -11.00
N THR A 479 -12.21 0.61 -10.67
CA THR A 479 -11.36 0.97 -9.53
C THR A 479 -12.00 0.53 -8.20
N ILE A 480 -13.33 0.67 -8.05
CA ILE A 480 -14.07 0.19 -6.87
C ILE A 480 -14.05 -1.34 -6.78
N LEU A 481 -14.21 -2.05 -7.89
CA LEU A 481 -14.13 -3.52 -7.93
C LEU A 481 -12.73 -4.02 -7.54
N LEU A 482 -11.66 -3.40 -8.06
CA LEU A 482 -10.28 -3.72 -7.70
C LEU A 482 -9.96 -3.33 -6.25
N SER A 483 -10.47 -2.20 -5.75
CA SER A 483 -10.40 -1.86 -4.33
C SER A 483 -11.08 -2.93 -3.46
N SER A 484 -12.26 -3.41 -3.89
CA SER A 484 -13.00 -4.47 -3.19
C SER A 484 -12.29 -5.81 -3.22
N TYR A 485 -11.57 -6.11 -4.31
CA TYR A 485 -10.73 -7.30 -4.43
C TYR A 485 -9.66 -7.34 -3.34
N GLU A 486 -8.97 -6.21 -3.15
CA GLU A 486 -7.95 -6.07 -2.11
C GLU A 486 -8.55 -6.00 -0.69
N LEU A 487 -9.79 -5.55 -0.57
CA LEU A 487 -10.50 -5.50 0.71
C LEU A 487 -10.94 -6.90 1.19
N LEU A 488 -11.34 -7.80 0.27
CA LEU A 488 -11.77 -9.16 0.61
C LEU A 488 -10.68 -9.94 1.34
N ALA A 489 -9.44 -9.88 0.85
CA ALA A 489 -8.30 -10.59 1.41
C ALA A 489 -7.33 -9.62 2.08
N GLN A 490 -7.26 -9.67 3.41
CA GLN A 490 -6.36 -8.87 4.28
C GLN A 490 -5.93 -7.51 3.67
N PRO A 491 -6.63 -6.41 3.99
CA PRO A 491 -6.37 -5.10 3.39
C PRO A 491 -4.91 -4.67 3.51
N GLY A 492 -4.24 -4.55 2.36
CA GLY A 492 -2.83 -4.18 2.23
C GLY A 492 -2.60 -2.78 1.64
N ILE A 493 -1.40 -2.55 1.12
CA ILE A 493 -1.04 -1.26 0.49
C ILE A 493 -1.80 -1.00 -0.81
N ASP A 494 -2.11 -2.05 -1.57
CA ASP A 494 -2.82 -1.94 -2.84
C ASP A 494 -4.30 -1.57 -2.66
N TYR A 495 -4.94 -2.03 -1.58
CA TYR A 495 -6.25 -1.52 -1.17
C TYR A 495 -6.25 0.00 -1.00
N GLN A 496 -5.24 0.53 -0.30
CA GLN A 496 -5.12 1.98 -0.11
C GLN A 496 -4.93 2.68 -1.45
N ARG A 497 -4.04 2.19 -2.33
CA ARG A 497 -3.80 2.78 -3.65
C ARG A 497 -5.06 2.87 -4.51
N HIS A 498 -5.86 1.80 -4.59
CA HIS A 498 -7.13 1.82 -5.33
C HIS A 498 -8.16 2.74 -4.70
N LEU A 499 -8.23 2.79 -3.36
CA LEU A 499 -9.11 3.72 -2.65
C LEU A 499 -8.71 5.20 -2.91
N TYR A 500 -7.41 5.52 -2.91
CA TYR A 500 -6.90 6.83 -3.31
C TYR A 500 -7.20 7.14 -4.79
N GLY A 501 -7.06 6.16 -5.69
CA GLY A 501 -7.43 6.33 -7.10
C GLY A 501 -8.92 6.63 -7.30
N ALA A 502 -9.79 5.89 -6.58
CA ALA A 502 -11.23 6.14 -6.58
C ALA A 502 -11.57 7.53 -6.07
N GLN A 503 -10.91 7.98 -4.98
CA GLN A 503 -11.03 9.36 -4.50
C GLN A 503 -10.69 10.36 -5.63
N THR A 504 -9.53 10.22 -6.28
CA THR A 504 -9.13 11.13 -7.36
C THR A 504 -10.16 11.19 -8.49
N LEU A 505 -10.71 10.04 -8.91
CA LEU A 505 -11.77 10.00 -9.94
C LEU A 505 -13.06 10.68 -9.49
N ILE A 506 -13.50 10.44 -8.26
CA ILE A 506 -14.72 11.03 -7.69
C ILE A 506 -14.62 12.56 -7.65
N PHE A 507 -13.49 13.09 -7.18
CA PHE A 507 -13.32 14.54 -7.01
C PHE A 507 -12.96 15.26 -8.31
N SER A 508 -12.20 14.64 -9.21
CA SER A 508 -11.91 15.25 -10.52
C SER A 508 -13.14 15.39 -11.41
N ARG A 509 -14.16 14.54 -11.22
CA ARG A 509 -15.43 14.56 -11.96
C ARG A 509 -16.57 15.27 -11.23
N ASN A 510 -16.32 15.77 -10.01
CA ASN A 510 -17.33 16.42 -9.16
C ASN A 510 -18.63 15.60 -9.01
N ILE A 511 -18.50 14.29 -8.78
CA ILE A 511 -19.64 13.38 -8.67
C ILE A 511 -20.48 13.78 -7.46
N GLY A 512 -21.71 14.26 -7.68
CA GLY A 512 -22.60 14.74 -6.63
C GLY A 512 -24.06 14.90 -7.10
N SER A 513 -24.41 16.06 -7.64
CA SER A 513 -25.78 16.35 -8.12
C SER A 513 -26.04 15.83 -9.55
N GLU A 514 -25.02 15.85 -10.41
CA GLU A 514 -25.16 15.59 -11.87
C GLU A 514 -24.54 14.25 -12.31
N GLY A 515 -24.04 13.43 -11.39
CA GLY A 515 -23.43 12.13 -11.72
C GLY A 515 -24.45 11.09 -12.22
N THR A 516 -23.97 10.12 -13.00
CA THR A 516 -24.77 8.97 -13.48
C THR A 516 -25.22 8.06 -12.33
N SER A 517 -26.13 7.11 -12.58
CA SER A 517 -26.52 6.09 -11.60
C SER A 517 -25.30 5.31 -11.10
N LEU A 518 -24.45 4.86 -12.03
CA LEU A 518 -23.22 4.12 -11.73
C LEU A 518 -22.21 4.92 -10.92
N GLU A 519 -22.02 6.20 -11.23
CA GLU A 519 -21.14 7.08 -10.46
C GLU A 519 -21.62 7.29 -9.02
N LYS A 520 -22.94 7.50 -8.84
CA LYS A 520 -23.56 7.65 -7.52
C LYS A 520 -23.46 6.37 -6.70
N ALA A 521 -23.75 5.21 -7.30
CA ALA A 521 -23.59 3.91 -6.64
C ALA A 521 -22.13 3.65 -6.23
N SER A 522 -21.19 3.94 -7.15
CA SER A 522 -19.75 3.82 -6.89
C SER A 522 -19.29 4.70 -5.73
N PHE A 523 -19.80 5.94 -5.64
CA PHE A 523 -19.51 6.84 -4.52
C PHE A 523 -19.95 6.24 -3.18
N TRP A 524 -21.17 5.69 -3.08
CA TRP A 524 -21.65 5.16 -1.81
C TRP A 524 -20.94 3.87 -1.39
N ILE A 525 -20.43 3.07 -2.34
CA ILE A 525 -19.53 1.95 -2.04
C ILE A 525 -18.18 2.48 -1.52
N PHE A 526 -17.59 3.48 -2.19
CA PHE A 526 -16.37 4.15 -1.73
C PHE A 526 -16.54 4.71 -0.30
N ALA A 527 -17.64 5.41 -0.02
CA ALA A 527 -17.94 5.98 1.28
C ALA A 527 -17.96 4.93 2.40
N ARG A 528 -18.52 3.73 2.13
CA ARG A 528 -18.49 2.61 3.07
C ARG A 528 -17.09 2.06 3.28
N GLN A 529 -16.29 1.94 2.21
CA GLN A 529 -14.90 1.49 2.27
C GLN A 529 -14.01 2.47 3.07
N ASP A 530 -14.18 3.77 2.86
CA ASP A 530 -13.47 4.81 3.59
C ASP A 530 -13.83 4.82 5.08
N VAL A 531 -15.14 4.77 5.41
CA VAL A 531 -15.61 4.64 6.81
C VAL A 531 -15.07 3.38 7.47
N ALA A 532 -15.08 2.24 6.79
CA ALA A 532 -14.54 1.00 7.33
C ALA A 532 -13.03 1.13 7.62
N LEU A 533 -12.26 1.72 6.70
CA LEU A 533 -10.82 1.93 6.86
C LEU A 533 -10.51 2.95 7.97
N ALA A 534 -11.32 4.00 8.10
CA ALA A 534 -11.22 5.01 9.15
C ALA A 534 -11.42 4.39 10.54
N LEU A 535 -12.46 3.55 10.70
CA LEU A 535 -12.73 2.82 11.93
C LEU A 535 -11.66 1.77 12.26
N VAL A 536 -11.10 1.08 11.26
CA VAL A 536 -10.04 0.08 11.47
C VAL A 536 -8.75 0.71 11.99
N ASN A 537 -8.42 1.89 11.51
CA ASN A 537 -7.18 2.59 11.89
C ASN A 537 -7.41 3.72 12.90
N GLU A 538 -8.63 3.86 13.43
CA GLU A 538 -9.01 4.91 14.39
C GLU A 538 -8.53 6.31 13.94
N ARG A 539 -8.80 6.63 12.67
CA ARG A 539 -8.40 7.88 12.00
C ARG A 539 -9.60 8.54 11.32
N PRO A 540 -9.53 9.84 10.96
CA PRO A 540 -10.55 10.47 10.12
C PRO A 540 -10.69 9.77 8.76
N THR A 541 -11.84 9.92 8.11
CA THR A 541 -12.04 9.48 6.73
C THR A 541 -11.04 10.14 5.80
N LEU A 542 -10.64 9.42 4.74
CA LEU A 542 -9.72 9.91 3.71
C LEU A 542 -10.24 11.21 3.09
N VAL A 543 -11.54 11.28 2.88
CA VAL A 543 -12.24 12.48 2.42
C VAL A 543 -13.08 13.04 3.57
N PRO A 544 -12.91 14.31 3.94
CA PRO A 544 -13.78 14.98 4.90
C PRO A 544 -15.26 14.88 4.48
N PRO A 545 -16.20 14.49 5.36
CA PRO A 545 -17.60 14.29 5.00
C PRO A 545 -18.30 15.54 4.45
N VAL A 546 -17.77 16.73 4.72
CA VAL A 546 -18.23 18.00 4.15
C VAL A 546 -18.04 18.09 2.63
N LYS A 547 -17.09 17.32 2.08
CA LYS A 547 -16.83 17.23 0.64
C LYS A 547 -17.64 16.12 -0.03
N TRP A 548 -18.39 15.32 0.73
CA TRP A 548 -19.22 14.27 0.18
C TRP A 548 -20.49 14.88 -0.44
N PRO A 549 -21.05 14.28 -1.50
CA PRO A 549 -22.39 14.60 -1.97
C PRO A 549 -23.38 14.56 -0.82
N ALA A 550 -24.23 15.58 -0.74
CA ALA A 550 -25.31 15.59 0.23
C ALA A 550 -26.25 14.41 -0.08
N PRO A 551 -26.55 13.55 0.90
CA PRO A 551 -27.56 12.52 0.72
C PRO A 551 -28.92 13.19 0.42
N PRO A 552 -29.77 12.55 -0.41
CA PRO A 552 -31.01 13.16 -0.89
C PRO A 552 -31.93 13.58 0.26
N ASP A 553 -32.45 14.82 0.20
CA ASP A 553 -33.29 15.42 1.25
C ASP A 553 -34.75 14.92 1.25
N SER A 554 -35.24 14.39 0.13
CA SER A 554 -36.58 13.80 0.01
C SER A 554 -36.49 12.28 0.05
N PRO A 555 -37.37 11.57 0.79
CA PRO A 555 -37.38 10.12 0.76
C PRO A 555 -37.69 9.66 -0.67
N PRO A 556 -36.78 8.95 -1.35
CA PRO A 556 -37.09 8.29 -2.61
C PRO A 556 -38.10 7.17 -2.36
N ALA A 557 -38.52 6.48 -3.41
CA ALA A 557 -39.31 5.25 -3.31
C ALA A 557 -38.69 4.18 -2.36
N ALA A 558 -37.39 4.28 -2.04
CA ALA A 558 -36.66 3.46 -1.06
C ALA A 558 -36.19 4.33 0.14
N VAL A 559 -37.03 4.43 1.17
CA VAL A 559 -36.76 5.22 2.38
C VAL A 559 -35.62 4.61 3.23
N GLU A 560 -35.47 3.29 3.19
CA GLU A 560 -34.43 2.53 3.90
C GLU A 560 -33.03 2.83 3.35
N ASP A 561 -32.89 2.93 2.04
CA ASP A 561 -31.63 3.23 1.37
C ASP A 561 -31.19 4.67 1.63
N ALA A 562 -32.15 5.61 1.54
CA ALA A 562 -31.92 7.00 1.91
C ALA A 562 -31.48 7.15 3.37
N PHE A 563 -32.10 6.40 4.28
CA PHE A 563 -31.67 6.33 5.67
C PHE A 563 -30.25 5.76 5.79
N GLY A 564 -29.93 4.67 5.09
CA GLY A 564 -28.60 4.06 5.05
C GLY A 564 -27.50 5.01 4.60
N MET A 565 -27.73 5.73 3.50
CA MET A 565 -26.81 6.76 3.00
C MET A 565 -26.66 7.92 3.99
N LYS A 566 -27.77 8.42 4.56
CA LYS A 566 -27.76 9.53 5.52
C LYS A 566 -27.03 9.17 6.81
N ILE A 567 -27.29 7.99 7.38
CA ILE A 567 -26.65 7.57 8.62
C ILE A 567 -25.17 7.24 8.43
N LEU A 568 -24.77 6.71 7.27
CA LEU A 568 -23.37 6.53 6.91
C LEU A 568 -22.63 7.88 6.83
N TRP A 569 -23.25 8.89 6.22
CA TRP A 569 -22.69 10.24 6.16
C TRP A 569 -22.57 10.89 7.55
N LEU A 570 -23.57 10.71 8.42
CA LEU A 570 -23.51 11.17 9.81
C LEU A 570 -22.44 10.43 10.61
N LEU A 571 -22.32 9.11 10.44
CA LEU A 571 -21.28 8.30 11.06
C LEU A 571 -19.88 8.79 10.65
N ALA A 572 -19.66 9.12 9.38
CA ALA A 572 -18.40 9.69 8.91
C ALA A 572 -18.07 11.02 9.61
N ARG A 573 -19.08 11.88 9.87
CA ARG A 573 -18.91 13.11 10.66
C ARG A 573 -18.60 12.83 12.13
N VAL A 574 -19.20 11.80 12.71
CA VAL A 574 -18.87 11.36 14.08
C VAL A 574 -17.41 10.87 14.15
N ILE A 575 -16.96 10.08 13.17
CA ILE A 575 -15.56 9.61 13.04
C ILE A 575 -14.60 10.80 12.93
N GLU A 576 -14.91 11.81 12.10
CA GLU A 576 -14.10 13.02 11.96
C GLU A 576 -13.97 13.78 13.29
N VAL A 577 -15.05 13.87 14.08
CA VAL A 577 -15.02 14.51 15.39
C VAL A 577 -14.25 13.68 16.42
N LYS A 578 -14.41 12.35 16.41
CA LYS A 578 -13.78 11.44 17.38
C LYS A 578 -12.28 11.29 17.17
N PHE A 579 -11.86 11.12 15.92
CA PHE A 579 -10.46 10.80 15.57
C PHE A 579 -9.71 11.97 14.94
N GLY A 580 -10.35 13.14 14.77
CA GLY A 580 -9.74 14.34 14.22
C GLY A 580 -9.07 15.23 15.27
N ASN A 581 -8.28 16.20 14.80
CA ASN A 581 -7.61 17.17 15.65
C ASN A 581 -8.54 18.36 15.95
N GLY A 582 -9.03 18.48 17.18
CA GLY A 582 -9.91 19.59 17.61
C GLY A 582 -9.68 20.01 19.06
N GLN A 583 -10.02 21.25 19.40
CA GLN A 583 -10.04 21.70 20.80
C GLN A 583 -11.25 21.13 21.55
N VAL A 584 -11.06 20.69 22.80
CA VAL A 584 -12.06 19.99 23.63
C VAL A 584 -13.44 20.67 23.66
N SER A 585 -13.50 21.98 23.90
CA SER A 585 -14.77 22.75 23.96
C SER A 585 -15.47 22.97 22.60
N SER A 586 -14.75 22.72 21.50
CA SER A 586 -15.30 22.68 20.14
C SER A 586 -15.83 21.29 19.81
N ILE A 587 -15.19 20.24 20.34
CA ILE A 587 -15.63 18.85 20.17
C ILE A 587 -16.97 18.63 20.85
N GLU A 588 -17.15 19.07 22.10
CA GLU A 588 -18.40 18.91 22.87
C GLU A 588 -19.63 19.41 22.10
N ARG A 589 -19.61 20.69 21.69
CA ARG A 589 -20.70 21.30 20.90
C ARG A 589 -20.95 20.59 19.57
N ARG A 590 -19.90 20.13 18.90
CA ARG A 590 -20.03 19.37 17.63
C ARG A 590 -20.68 18.01 17.87
N VAL A 591 -20.31 17.31 18.95
CA VAL A 591 -20.91 16.03 19.32
C VAL A 591 -22.37 16.21 19.71
N GLU A 592 -22.71 17.20 20.54
CA GLU A 592 -24.11 17.50 20.91
C GLU A 592 -24.98 17.79 19.67
N SER A 593 -24.46 18.58 18.73
CA SER A 593 -25.14 18.86 17.47
C SER A 593 -25.35 17.59 16.63
N LEU A 594 -24.36 16.71 16.56
CA LEU A 594 -24.46 15.43 15.83
C LEU A 594 -25.45 14.47 16.51
N VAL A 595 -25.46 14.41 17.84
CA VAL A 595 -26.43 13.63 18.61
C VAL A 595 -27.85 14.10 18.29
N ALA A 596 -28.10 15.41 18.31
CA ALA A 596 -29.40 15.97 17.98
C ALA A 596 -29.82 15.65 16.54
N GLU A 597 -28.90 15.74 15.57
CA GLU A 597 -29.18 15.41 14.16
C GLU A 597 -29.50 13.92 13.96
N ILE A 598 -28.73 13.03 14.61
CA ILE A 598 -28.96 11.58 14.57
C ILE A 598 -30.30 11.20 15.24
N ASP A 599 -30.63 11.82 16.38
CA ASP A 599 -31.86 11.54 17.10
C ASP A 599 -33.10 12.08 16.37
N LEU A 600 -32.99 13.26 15.74
CA LEU A 600 -34.03 13.81 14.88
C LEU A 600 -34.29 12.91 13.67
N LEU A 601 -33.22 12.44 13.01
CA LEU A 601 -33.32 11.48 11.92
C LEU A 601 -34.05 10.22 12.38
N TRP A 602 -33.62 9.60 13.48
CA TRP A 602 -34.22 8.37 14.00
C TRP A 602 -35.69 8.53 14.41
N ALA A 603 -36.06 9.66 15.02
CA ALA A 603 -37.43 9.95 15.43
C ALA A 603 -38.39 10.09 14.25
N GLY A 604 -37.89 10.60 13.11
CA GLY A 604 -38.67 10.78 11.88
C GLY A 604 -38.91 9.49 11.09
N LEU A 605 -38.25 8.37 11.43
CA LEU A 605 -38.33 7.14 10.64
C LEU A 605 -39.61 6.33 10.90
N PRO A 606 -40.23 5.79 9.83
CA PRO A 606 -41.27 4.76 9.97
C PRO A 606 -40.76 3.54 10.76
N SER A 607 -41.68 2.80 11.39
CA SER A 607 -41.33 1.62 12.19
C SER A 607 -40.70 0.49 11.36
N HIS A 608 -41.07 0.34 10.09
CA HIS A 608 -40.51 -0.69 9.22
C HIS A 608 -39.02 -0.47 8.90
N VAL A 609 -38.57 0.79 8.88
CA VAL A 609 -37.15 1.15 8.66
C VAL A 609 -36.31 0.85 9.90
N ARG A 610 -36.86 1.06 11.09
CA ARG A 610 -36.19 0.81 12.38
C ARG A 610 -36.14 -0.66 12.79
N GLY A 611 -36.81 -1.52 12.02
CA GLY A 611 -37.07 -2.90 12.39
C GLY A 611 -38.21 -3.04 13.40
N VAL A 612 -38.92 -4.17 13.31
CA VAL A 612 -40.09 -4.45 14.14
C VAL A 612 -39.72 -5.50 15.20
N PRO A 613 -39.80 -5.15 16.51
CA PRO A 613 -39.63 -6.12 17.58
C PRO A 613 -40.72 -7.20 17.54
N MET A 614 -40.34 -8.47 17.57
CA MET A 614 -41.29 -9.57 17.55
C MET A 614 -41.95 -9.75 18.94
N LYS A 615 -43.28 -9.69 19.01
CA LYS A 615 -44.02 -9.96 20.26
C LYS A 615 -43.78 -11.43 20.65
N GLN A 616 -43.16 -11.69 21.81
CA GLN A 616 -42.74 -13.00 22.38
C GLN A 616 -41.26 -13.40 22.20
N SER A 617 -40.36 -12.49 21.83
CA SER A 617 -38.95 -12.81 21.54
C SER A 617 -37.93 -12.22 22.52
N HIS A 618 -38.29 -12.00 23.78
CA HIS A 618 -37.26 -11.84 24.80
C HIS A 618 -36.63 -13.23 24.99
N SER A 619 -35.38 -13.41 24.58
CA SER A 619 -34.60 -14.46 25.22
C SER A 619 -34.49 -14.06 26.68
N GLU A 620 -34.90 -14.95 27.60
CA GLU A 620 -34.68 -14.73 29.04
C GLU A 620 -33.18 -14.54 29.35
N ASP A 621 -32.33 -14.95 28.42
CA ASP A 621 -30.90 -14.71 28.39
C ASP A 621 -30.57 -13.28 27.91
N GLU A 622 -29.99 -12.47 28.81
CA GLU A 622 -29.18 -11.27 28.52
C GLU A 622 -29.89 -10.03 27.95
N GLY A 623 -31.24 -10.00 27.92
CA GLY A 623 -32.01 -8.80 27.57
C GLY A 623 -31.97 -8.42 26.09
N LEU A 624 -31.76 -9.40 25.21
CA LEU A 624 -31.78 -9.23 23.76
C LEU A 624 -33.20 -9.28 23.22
N THR A 625 -33.45 -8.59 22.12
CA THR A 625 -34.78 -8.52 21.48
C THR A 625 -34.69 -8.99 20.05
N ARG A 626 -35.52 -9.94 19.61
CA ARG A 626 -35.55 -10.31 18.20
C ARG A 626 -36.22 -9.23 17.38
N VAL A 627 -35.46 -8.64 16.46
CA VAL A 627 -35.92 -7.61 15.53
C VAL A 627 -36.00 -8.22 14.13
N TRP A 628 -37.13 -7.99 13.47
CA TRP A 628 -37.32 -8.34 12.07
C TRP A 628 -37.21 -7.10 11.19
N PHE A 629 -36.55 -7.23 10.03
CA PHE A 629 -36.37 -6.17 9.06
C PHE A 629 -37.02 -6.57 7.73
N CYS A 630 -37.72 -5.64 7.09
CA CYS A 630 -38.39 -5.90 5.81
C CYS A 630 -37.38 -6.08 4.66
N VAL A 631 -36.27 -5.36 4.71
CA VAL A 631 -35.21 -5.36 3.69
C VAL A 631 -33.83 -5.35 4.35
N PRO A 632 -32.80 -5.91 3.69
CA PRO A 632 -31.43 -5.90 4.19
C PRO A 632 -30.87 -4.50 4.48
N SER A 633 -31.19 -3.51 3.63
CA SER A 633 -30.69 -2.14 3.76
C SER A 633 -31.09 -1.49 5.09
N ALA A 634 -32.31 -1.72 5.57
CA ALA A 634 -32.78 -1.27 6.88
C ALA A 634 -31.92 -1.83 8.04
N SER A 635 -31.59 -3.11 7.99
CA SER A 635 -30.77 -3.75 9.03
C SER A 635 -29.33 -3.21 9.03
N ALA A 636 -28.72 -3.05 7.86
CA ALA A 636 -27.41 -2.45 7.70
C ALA A 636 -27.37 -0.98 8.18
N ALA A 637 -28.39 -0.19 7.84
CA ALA A 637 -28.52 1.18 8.29
C ALA A 637 -28.68 1.28 9.81
N CYS A 638 -29.47 0.39 10.43
CA CYS A 638 -29.62 0.34 11.89
C CYS A 638 -28.30 -0.02 12.60
N LEU A 639 -27.47 -0.89 12.02
CA LEU A 639 -26.14 -1.18 12.57
C LEU A 639 -25.25 0.06 12.59
N TYR A 640 -25.23 0.86 11.50
CA TYR A 640 -24.53 2.14 11.47
C TYR A 640 -25.11 3.16 12.44
N TYR A 641 -26.44 3.22 12.60
CA TYR A 641 -27.09 4.07 13.60
C TYR A 641 -26.60 3.77 15.02
N HIS A 642 -26.69 2.50 15.44
CA HIS A 642 -26.27 2.13 16.78
C HIS A 642 -24.78 2.34 17.00
N MET A 643 -23.94 2.09 15.98
CA MET A 643 -22.50 2.37 16.07
C MET A 643 -22.21 3.88 16.17
N ALA A 644 -22.90 4.73 15.40
CA ALA A 644 -22.77 6.18 15.52
C ALA A 644 -23.17 6.69 16.92
N LYS A 645 -24.22 6.11 17.50
CA LYS A 645 -24.62 6.41 18.89
C LYS A 645 -23.56 5.95 19.91
N ILE A 646 -22.96 4.78 19.75
CA ILE A 646 -21.84 4.34 20.61
C ILE A 646 -20.70 5.36 20.54
N LEU A 647 -20.22 5.71 19.34
CA LEU A 647 -19.09 6.61 19.16
C LEU A 647 -19.37 8.03 19.70
N THR A 648 -20.57 8.56 19.50
CA THR A 648 -20.95 9.87 20.06
C THR A 648 -20.97 9.87 21.59
N TYR A 649 -21.51 8.82 22.22
CA TYR A 649 -21.48 8.72 23.68
C TYR A 649 -20.07 8.48 24.22
N GLU A 650 -19.22 7.73 23.53
CA GLU A 650 -17.79 7.62 23.88
C GLU A 650 -17.13 9.01 23.94
N CYS A 651 -17.33 9.83 22.90
CA CYS A 651 -16.78 11.19 22.87
C CYS A 651 -17.27 12.04 24.06
N LEU A 652 -18.55 11.95 24.43
CA LEU A 652 -19.09 12.68 25.58
C LEU A 652 -18.49 12.19 26.92
N CYS A 653 -18.27 10.87 27.03
CA CYS A 653 -17.65 10.27 28.22
C CYS A 653 -16.18 10.68 28.38
N GLU A 654 -15.42 10.71 27.28
CA GLU A 654 -14.00 11.11 27.26
C GLU A 654 -13.80 12.58 27.68
N GLN A 655 -14.81 13.44 27.47
CA GLN A 655 -14.74 14.88 27.75
C GLN A 655 -15.17 15.26 29.18
N THR A 656 -15.87 14.37 29.89
CA THR A 656 -16.39 14.66 31.23
C THR A 656 -15.47 14.01 32.29
N PRO A 657 -14.76 14.76 33.15
CA PRO A 657 -14.03 14.17 34.28
C PRO A 657 -15.03 13.74 35.36
N VAL A 658 -15.46 12.48 35.32
CA VAL A 658 -16.52 11.97 36.21
C VAL A 658 -15.92 11.11 37.34
N PRO A 659 -16.31 11.34 38.62
CA PRO A 659 -15.95 10.45 39.71
C PRO A 659 -16.57 9.04 39.55
N PRO A 660 -15.93 7.96 40.02
CA PRO A 660 -16.22 6.57 39.67
C PRO A 660 -17.62 6.02 40.03
N ARG A 661 -18.49 6.79 40.69
CA ARG A 661 -19.89 6.42 40.97
C ARG A 661 -20.90 6.92 39.94
N GLN A 662 -20.52 7.86 39.07
CA GLN A 662 -21.38 8.43 38.02
C GLN A 662 -21.05 7.87 36.61
N SER A 663 -19.94 7.13 36.46
CA SER A 663 -19.56 6.45 35.22
C SER A 663 -20.61 5.44 34.75
N ASP A 664 -21.24 4.72 35.68
CA ASP A 664 -22.25 3.70 35.34
C ASP A 664 -23.51 4.28 34.69
N ASN A 665 -23.89 5.52 35.00
CA ASN A 665 -25.05 6.17 34.36
C ASN A 665 -24.73 6.66 32.94
N MET A 666 -23.48 7.05 32.68
CA MET A 666 -23.01 7.50 31.36
C MET A 666 -22.79 6.34 30.39
N LEU A 667 -22.46 5.14 30.90
CA LEU A 667 -22.26 3.92 30.10
C LEU A 667 -23.57 3.19 29.75
N LYS A 668 -24.68 3.47 30.45
CA LYS A 668 -25.99 2.84 30.20
C LYS A 668 -26.49 3.02 28.75
N PRO A 669 -26.45 4.24 28.16
CA PRO A 669 -26.80 4.42 26.74
C PRO A 669 -25.92 3.59 25.81
N ILE A 670 -24.60 3.55 26.03
CA ILE A 670 -23.67 2.76 25.22
C ILE A 670 -24.03 1.27 25.30
N GLY A 671 -24.27 0.75 26.50
CA GLY A 671 -24.69 -0.64 26.69
C GLY A 671 -26.03 -0.97 26.02
N TYR A 672 -26.96 -0.01 25.91
CA TYR A 672 -28.20 -0.18 25.14
C TYR A 672 -27.92 -0.34 23.65
N HIS A 673 -27.14 0.57 23.04
CA HIS A 673 -26.83 0.48 21.61
C HIS A 673 -25.97 -0.75 21.28
N ALA A 674 -25.07 -1.17 22.18
CA ALA A 674 -24.30 -2.40 22.03
C ALA A 674 -25.20 -3.65 22.03
N ARG A 675 -26.17 -3.74 22.95
CA ARG A 675 -27.18 -4.83 22.96
C ARG A 675 -28.09 -4.79 21.75
N ALA A 676 -28.40 -3.61 21.20
CA ALA A 676 -29.17 -3.50 19.97
C ALA A 676 -28.39 -4.05 18.76
N ILE A 677 -27.10 -3.75 18.63
CA ILE A 677 -26.23 -4.36 17.60
C ILE A 677 -26.21 -5.88 17.77
N ALA A 678 -26.03 -6.38 19.00
CA ALA A 678 -26.06 -7.82 19.27
C ALA A 678 -27.40 -8.46 18.92
N SER A 679 -28.51 -7.76 19.22
CA SER A 679 -29.86 -8.20 18.88
C SER A 679 -30.06 -8.34 17.37
N ILE A 680 -29.57 -7.37 16.60
CA ILE A 680 -29.62 -7.40 15.12
C ILE A 680 -28.76 -8.54 14.58
N CYS A 681 -27.53 -8.71 15.08
CA CYS A 681 -26.59 -9.70 14.52
C CYS A 681 -26.92 -11.17 14.86
N LEU A 682 -27.53 -11.42 16.02
CA LEU A 682 -27.72 -12.79 16.53
C LEU A 682 -29.09 -13.39 16.24
N PHE A 683 -30.10 -12.57 15.93
CA PHE A 683 -31.49 -13.05 15.82
C PHE A 683 -32.20 -12.64 14.54
N SER A 684 -31.62 -11.70 13.78
CA SER A 684 -32.02 -11.45 12.41
C SER A 684 -31.19 -12.40 11.53
N ASP A 685 -31.84 -13.17 10.67
CA ASP A 685 -31.16 -13.90 9.59
C ASP A 685 -30.66 -12.86 8.58
N LEU A 686 -29.58 -12.15 8.96
CA LEU A 686 -29.03 -11.04 8.19
C LEU A 686 -28.56 -11.57 6.84
N ALA A 687 -28.99 -10.87 5.79
CA ALA A 687 -28.46 -11.09 4.46
C ALA A 687 -26.95 -10.78 4.44
N ASP A 688 -26.22 -11.44 3.55
CA ASP A 688 -24.76 -11.38 3.46
C ASP A 688 -24.22 -9.94 3.35
N GLY A 689 -24.88 -9.06 2.59
CA GLY A 689 -24.49 -7.65 2.50
C GLY A 689 -24.57 -6.89 3.83
N ALA A 690 -25.56 -7.21 4.68
CA ALA A 690 -25.68 -6.65 6.02
C ALA A 690 -24.66 -7.27 7.00
N LEU A 691 -24.29 -8.54 6.80
CA LEU A 691 -23.23 -9.19 7.58
C LEU A 691 -21.87 -8.53 7.34
N VAL A 692 -21.52 -8.19 6.10
CA VAL A 692 -20.29 -7.45 5.78
C VAL A 692 -20.27 -6.07 6.48
N VAL A 693 -21.41 -5.38 6.51
CA VAL A 693 -21.57 -4.10 7.24
C VAL A 693 -21.39 -4.28 8.75
N ALA A 694 -21.81 -5.43 9.30
CA ALA A 694 -21.80 -5.69 10.74
C ALA A 694 -20.41 -5.83 11.37
N VAL A 695 -19.34 -6.03 10.59
CA VAL A 695 -17.98 -6.27 11.10
C VAL A 695 -17.52 -5.22 12.11
N ASN A 696 -17.58 -3.93 11.75
CA ASN A 696 -17.18 -2.84 12.65
C ASN A 696 -18.21 -2.59 13.79
N PRO A 697 -19.53 -2.55 13.54
CA PRO A 697 -20.54 -2.49 14.59
C PRO A 697 -20.38 -3.58 15.67
N ILE A 698 -20.12 -4.83 15.28
CA ILE A 698 -19.87 -5.94 16.21
C ILE A 698 -18.64 -5.64 17.07
N PHE A 699 -17.54 -5.20 16.46
CA PHE A 699 -16.31 -4.86 17.18
C PHE A 699 -16.56 -3.79 18.26
N TYR A 700 -17.18 -2.66 17.89
CA TYR A 700 -17.44 -1.58 18.84
C TYR A 700 -18.51 -1.94 19.89
N ALA A 701 -19.53 -2.73 19.52
CA ALA A 701 -20.52 -3.21 20.48
C ALA A 701 -19.90 -4.16 21.52
N ALA A 702 -19.04 -5.07 21.08
CA ALA A 702 -18.42 -6.05 21.94
C ALA A 702 -17.59 -5.39 23.06
N LYS A 703 -16.93 -4.25 22.82
CA LYS A 703 -16.23 -3.47 23.86
C LYS A 703 -17.07 -3.22 25.12
N TYR A 704 -18.38 -3.02 24.96
CA TYR A 704 -19.29 -2.60 26.02
C TYR A 704 -20.26 -3.68 26.50
N ILE A 705 -20.15 -4.90 25.97
CA ILE A 705 -20.96 -6.03 26.39
C ILE A 705 -20.27 -6.72 27.59
N PRO A 706 -20.90 -6.77 28.77
CA PRO A 706 -20.27 -7.40 29.93
C PRO A 706 -20.29 -8.94 29.86
N SER A 707 -21.28 -9.53 29.18
CA SER A 707 -21.38 -10.99 29.07
C SER A 707 -20.32 -11.57 28.13
N MET A 708 -19.51 -12.47 28.67
CA MET A 708 -18.54 -13.26 27.89
C MET A 708 -19.24 -14.21 26.91
N ALA A 709 -20.40 -14.75 27.29
CA ALA A 709 -21.18 -15.62 26.40
C ALA A 709 -21.65 -14.83 25.18
N LEU A 710 -22.16 -13.61 25.39
CA LEU A 710 -22.61 -12.74 24.31
C LEU A 710 -21.47 -12.29 23.39
N LYS A 711 -20.32 -11.90 23.97
CA LYS A 711 -19.10 -11.57 23.21
C LYS A 711 -18.64 -12.76 22.35
N THR A 712 -18.67 -13.96 22.89
CA THR A 712 -18.29 -15.19 22.16
C THR A 712 -19.24 -15.47 21.00
N ARG A 713 -20.56 -15.28 21.20
CA ARG A 713 -21.55 -15.43 20.11
C ARG A 713 -21.34 -14.40 19.00
N LEU A 714 -21.06 -13.15 19.36
CA LEU A 714 -20.71 -12.08 18.40
C LEU A 714 -19.43 -12.38 17.62
N TRP A 715 -18.42 -12.92 18.30
CA TRP A 715 -17.20 -13.38 17.62
C TRP A 715 -17.50 -14.53 16.65
N GLY A 716 -18.39 -15.47 17.01
CA GLY A 716 -18.87 -16.50 16.09
C GLY A 716 -19.50 -15.94 14.81
N ILE A 717 -20.12 -14.76 14.86
CA ILE A 717 -20.61 -14.07 13.65
C ILE A 717 -19.45 -13.56 12.78
N LEU A 718 -18.39 -12.99 13.37
CA LEU A 718 -17.20 -12.56 12.62
C LEU A 718 -16.50 -13.75 11.94
N ASP A 719 -16.37 -14.87 12.65
CA ASP A 719 -15.82 -16.11 12.08
C ASP A 719 -16.69 -16.65 10.94
N ARG A 720 -18.01 -16.61 11.10
CA ARG A 720 -18.97 -16.95 10.05
C ARG A 720 -18.83 -16.06 8.82
N ILE A 721 -18.63 -14.75 9.00
CA ILE A 721 -18.39 -13.80 7.91
C ILE A 721 -17.13 -14.18 7.13
N GLU A 722 -16.02 -14.47 7.83
CA GLU A 722 -14.77 -14.84 7.16
C GLU A 722 -14.87 -16.19 6.43
N THR A 723 -15.50 -17.19 7.06
CA THR A 723 -15.58 -18.55 6.51
C THR A 723 -16.63 -18.70 5.41
N GLN A 724 -17.79 -18.06 5.52
CA GLN A 724 -18.88 -18.20 4.53
C GLN A 724 -18.80 -17.17 3.40
N LEU A 725 -18.37 -15.95 3.72
CA LEU A 725 -18.36 -14.85 2.76
C LEU A 725 -16.95 -14.58 2.20
N GLY A 726 -15.90 -15.08 2.85
CA GLY A 726 -14.52 -14.80 2.47
C GLY A 726 -14.12 -13.36 2.78
N PHE A 727 -14.88 -12.65 3.63
CA PHE A 727 -14.59 -11.27 3.99
C PHE A 727 -13.68 -11.24 5.21
N TYR A 728 -12.50 -10.63 5.08
CA TYR A 728 -11.50 -10.62 6.15
C TYR A 728 -12.01 -9.96 7.45
N THR A 729 -12.04 -10.71 8.56
CA THR A 729 -12.42 -10.20 9.88
C THR A 729 -11.36 -10.44 10.96
N ARG A 730 -10.36 -11.27 10.68
CA ARG A 730 -9.33 -11.72 11.63
C ARG A 730 -8.66 -10.62 12.45
N ASN A 731 -8.41 -9.45 11.88
CA ASN A 731 -7.88 -8.31 12.65
C ASN A 731 -8.81 -7.93 13.80
N ARG A 732 -10.10 -7.74 13.52
CA ARG A 732 -11.10 -7.43 14.56
C ARG A 732 -11.27 -8.56 15.56
N GLN A 733 -11.22 -9.81 15.10
CA GLN A 733 -11.27 -10.97 15.99
C GLN A 733 -10.08 -10.96 16.98
N THR A 734 -8.86 -10.76 16.49
CA THR A 734 -7.65 -10.68 17.33
C THR A 734 -7.74 -9.52 18.33
N GLN A 735 -8.21 -8.36 17.91
CA GLN A 735 -8.40 -7.20 18.80
C GLN A 735 -9.41 -7.52 19.92
N LEU A 736 -10.55 -8.16 19.60
CA LEU A 736 -11.53 -8.58 20.61
C LEU A 736 -10.98 -9.63 21.58
N GLN A 737 -10.18 -10.58 21.08
CA GLN A 737 -9.52 -11.58 21.94
C GLN A 737 -8.56 -10.94 22.94
N LEU A 738 -7.85 -9.87 22.55
CA LEU A 738 -6.98 -9.13 23.45
C LEU A 738 -7.78 -8.38 24.53
N GLU A 739 -8.96 -7.85 24.19
CA GLU A 739 -9.84 -7.22 25.17
C GLU A 739 -10.45 -8.21 26.17
N LEU A 740 -10.72 -9.45 25.76
CA LEU A 740 -11.21 -10.52 26.65
C LEU A 740 -10.17 -10.98 27.69
N LYS A 741 -8.88 -10.71 27.44
CA LYS A 741 -7.77 -11.04 28.35
C LYS A 741 -7.51 -9.94 29.40
N LYS A 742 -8.10 -8.77 29.24
CA LYS A 742 -8.04 -7.64 30.19
C LYS A 742 -9.25 -7.69 31.11
#